data_AF-A0A959U034-F1
#
_entry.id   AF-A0A959U034-F1
#
_cell.length_a   1.000
_cell.length_b   1.000
_cell.length_c   1.000
_cell.angle_alpha   90.00
_cell.angle_beta   90.00
_cell.angle_gamma   90.00
#
_symmetry.space_group_name_H-M   'P 1'
#
loop_
_entity.id
_entity.type
_entity.pdbx_description
1 polymer ?
#
loop_
_entity_poly.entity_id
_entity_poly.type
_entity_poly.pdbx_seq_one_letter_code
_entity_poly.pdbx_strand_id
1 'polypeptide(L)'
;MRLLVWILLFHITASQAQQSFDGIWSSGNIPQDFIKTSGQKFQADIATIDQNLKRSEQRTRESFYLQSNYVFDQLLKGGSITFGDPVTKYLEGVLDKVLAADPKLRKELRIYTFKSTIPNAFTNGSGIILVTTGLLAQLENEAELAFILAHEAVHYREQHAINNYVENTRLLQGRGLYRNLSAEEVELTQFQYSRDLETESDLEGLEYYLKTDYQPDAAIAAMDVLLYSYLPFEEKPYDLHTWVNDYYGAMEKYTIPESAVNEIEAEEDYDDSHSTHPNIKSRKAELSEKLATIRSSGQALFLVADENRFLSLRDTCRYQNIMLNLRDLNYEAALYDVYMLQEKYPEDPQLEKWRFRCAYSLAMYETYRRTPSGQTSYKKVEGNSQPVYYFFQKLDKEDLICMAIRAGWKYVQANPDDSESRRMLKGLAYEFLYSTDLSLDAFMNEEAAVRLLSDTSATDIDDAGTKVTNIKKKKNQQEKEAYLNLFAEFIDDPSFRSFFDQQEISVNSDTDKEPESLHASRVLLIEPIYLRFDTRSDQPLKFEASAEAQANLETLSKSICSKLGIKLEYLDKHVTKGETADKLNELARLNDWFNEELDHLDADVPVINSSDVPFRQVVTAHNCSHVMWAGMASVRERSLNIFSAILGGIYFPPYLPFLLVESFTPAYTTQAFGLVADAETGIIEAGYDHSISMKDTPAVQKSLLYNMIKILK
;
A
#
# COMPACT_ATOMS: atom_id res chain seq x y z
N MET A 1 48.00 -3.76 -23.77
CA MET A 1 47.77 -2.87 -22.60
C MET A 1 46.64 -1.86 -22.77
N ARG A 2 46.28 -1.41 -23.99
CA ARG A 2 45.13 -0.49 -24.21
C ARG A 2 43.75 -1.17 -24.40
N LEU A 3 43.70 -2.48 -24.67
CA LEU A 3 42.43 -3.22 -24.75
C LEU A 3 41.91 -3.69 -23.38
N LEU A 4 42.79 -3.86 -22.39
CA LEU A 4 42.42 -4.25 -21.02
C LEU A 4 41.81 -3.10 -20.21
N VAL A 5 42.07 -1.85 -20.60
CA VAL A 5 41.52 -0.66 -19.92
C VAL A 5 40.06 -0.40 -20.33
N TRP A 6 39.62 -0.90 -21.49
CA TRP A 6 38.21 -0.79 -21.91
C TRP A 6 37.32 -1.88 -21.27
N ILE A 7 37.86 -3.07 -21.03
CA ILE A 7 37.14 -4.14 -20.30
C ILE A 7 37.06 -3.81 -18.81
N LEU A 8 38.04 -3.10 -18.25
CA LEU A 8 37.99 -2.58 -16.87
C LEU A 8 37.14 -1.30 -16.71
N LEU A 9 36.74 -0.63 -17.78
CA LEU A 9 35.79 0.50 -17.73
C LEU A 9 34.33 0.08 -17.91
N PHE A 10 34.08 -1.15 -18.36
CA PHE A 10 32.74 -1.77 -18.41
C PHE A 10 32.39 -2.58 -17.14
N HIS A 11 33.28 -2.60 -16.14
CA HIS A 11 33.04 -3.23 -14.82
C HIS A 11 33.02 -2.20 -13.68
N ILE A 12 32.85 -0.91 -13.99
CA ILE A 12 32.70 0.18 -12.99
C ILE A 12 31.27 0.73 -13.00
N THR A 13 30.27 -0.13 -13.27
CA THR A 13 28.86 0.14 -12.94
C THR A 13 28.31 -0.75 -11.84
N ALA A 14 29.15 -1.61 -11.22
CA ALA A 14 28.75 -2.52 -10.15
C ALA A 14 29.56 -2.33 -8.85
N SER A 15 30.09 -1.13 -8.59
CA SER A 15 30.67 -0.80 -7.28
C SER A 15 30.50 0.68 -6.91
N GLN A 16 29.32 1.25 -7.16
CA GLN A 16 28.80 2.14 -6.13
C GLN A 16 28.44 1.23 -4.97
N ALA A 17 28.85 1.57 -3.74
CA ALA A 17 28.21 1.00 -2.57
C ALA A 17 26.70 1.09 -2.82
N GLN A 18 26.05 -0.05 -3.02
CA GLN A 18 24.68 -0.12 -3.51
C GLN A 18 23.84 0.66 -2.51
N GLN A 19 23.47 1.87 -2.91
CA GLN A 19 22.60 2.71 -2.11
C GLN A 19 21.30 1.92 -2.07
N SER A 20 20.97 1.34 -0.92
CA SER A 20 19.76 0.55 -0.72
C SER A 20 18.58 1.33 -1.29
N PHE A 21 17.79 0.70 -2.16
CA PHE A 21 16.61 1.36 -2.72
C PHE A 21 15.70 1.78 -1.56
N ASP A 22 15.42 3.08 -1.49
CA ASP A 22 14.72 3.70 -0.37
C ASP A 22 13.31 4.18 -0.76
N GLY A 23 12.88 3.89 -1.99
CA GLY A 23 11.59 4.33 -2.53
C GLY A 23 11.69 5.52 -3.49
N ILE A 24 10.56 5.83 -4.14
CA ILE A 24 10.37 6.99 -5.01
C ILE A 24 9.86 8.13 -4.15
N TRP A 25 10.62 9.23 -4.12
CA TRP A 25 10.32 10.40 -3.27
C TRP A 25 10.37 11.69 -4.04
N SER A 26 9.55 12.66 -3.62
CA SER A 26 9.50 13.97 -4.25
C SER A 26 10.84 14.70 -4.16
N SER A 27 11.22 15.45 -5.19
CA SER A 27 12.45 16.22 -5.20
C SER A 27 12.32 17.54 -5.96
N GLY A 28 13.21 18.48 -5.64
CA GLY A 28 13.20 19.81 -6.25
C GLY A 28 12.14 20.75 -5.68
N ASN A 29 11.66 21.67 -6.51
CA ASN A 29 10.71 22.70 -6.10
C ASN A 29 9.29 22.14 -6.02
N ILE A 30 8.60 22.44 -4.92
CA ILE A 30 7.21 22.05 -4.71
C ILE A 30 6.29 22.71 -5.76
N PRO A 31 5.53 21.94 -6.56
CA PRO A 31 4.59 22.48 -7.53
C PRO A 31 3.45 23.28 -6.87
N GLN A 32 2.84 24.19 -7.63
CA GLN A 32 1.73 25.01 -7.11
C GLN A 32 0.52 24.17 -6.67
N ASP A 33 0.35 22.99 -7.24
CA ASP A 33 -0.73 22.07 -6.87
C ASP A 33 -0.59 21.55 -5.44
N PHE A 34 0.62 21.48 -4.90
CA PHE A 34 0.88 21.05 -3.53
C PHE A 34 0.83 22.22 -2.54
N ILE A 35 0.95 23.47 -3.01
CA ILE A 35 0.93 24.66 -2.15
C ILE A 35 -0.49 25.20 -1.98
N LYS A 36 -1.29 25.23 -3.06
CA LYS A 36 -2.66 25.77 -3.01
C LYS A 36 -3.55 24.90 -2.12
N THR A 37 -4.48 25.53 -1.41
CA THR A 37 -5.51 24.81 -0.64
C THR A 37 -6.64 24.32 -1.56
N SER A 38 -7.37 23.28 -1.16
CA SER A 38 -8.56 22.83 -1.89
C SER A 38 -9.56 23.96 -2.14
N GLY A 39 -9.73 24.87 -1.18
CA GLY A 39 -10.60 26.04 -1.33
C GLY A 39 -10.12 27.02 -2.40
N GLN A 40 -8.80 27.28 -2.49
CA GLN A 40 -8.24 28.15 -3.54
C GLN A 40 -8.39 27.52 -4.94
N LYS A 41 -8.17 26.21 -5.05
CA LYS A 41 -8.35 25.47 -6.31
C LYS A 41 -9.83 25.48 -6.73
N PHE A 42 -10.73 25.16 -5.79
CA PHE A 42 -12.18 25.21 -5.99
C PHE A 42 -12.66 26.57 -6.49
N GLN A 43 -12.20 27.68 -5.90
CA GLN A 43 -12.59 29.02 -6.36
C GLN A 43 -12.10 29.33 -7.78
N ALA A 44 -10.92 28.84 -8.17
CA ALA A 44 -10.43 28.99 -9.54
C ALA A 44 -11.27 28.18 -10.53
N ASP A 45 -11.64 26.96 -10.18
CA ASP A 45 -12.39 26.06 -11.06
C ASP A 45 -13.85 26.50 -11.25
N ILE A 46 -14.55 26.96 -10.20
CA ILE A 46 -15.93 27.44 -10.36
C ILE A 46 -16.03 28.70 -11.21
N ALA A 47 -14.94 29.49 -11.30
CA ALA A 47 -14.88 30.65 -12.18
C ALA A 47 -14.86 30.25 -13.67
N THR A 48 -14.55 28.99 -13.99
CA THR A 48 -14.59 28.46 -15.37
C THR A 48 -15.95 27.96 -15.79
N ILE A 49 -16.92 27.82 -14.87
CA ILE A 49 -18.25 27.29 -15.16
C ILE A 49 -19.01 28.28 -16.05
N ASP A 50 -19.53 27.78 -17.18
CA ASP A 50 -20.35 28.57 -18.10
C ASP A 50 -21.64 29.06 -17.41
N GLN A 51 -21.76 30.39 -17.36
CA GLN A 51 -22.89 31.07 -16.72
C GLN A 51 -24.20 30.90 -17.48
N ASN A 52 -24.16 30.41 -18.72
CA ASN A 52 -25.35 30.10 -19.52
C ASN A 52 -26.00 28.75 -19.17
N LEU A 53 -25.30 27.88 -18.44
CA LEU A 53 -25.84 26.58 -18.01
C LEU A 53 -27.03 26.76 -17.05
N LYS A 54 -27.89 25.74 -16.97
CA LYS A 54 -28.99 25.72 -15.99
C LYS A 54 -28.41 25.78 -14.57
N ARG A 55 -29.05 26.50 -13.65
CA ARG A 55 -28.54 26.62 -12.27
C ARG A 55 -28.38 25.26 -11.57
N SER A 56 -29.22 24.28 -11.89
CA SER A 56 -29.08 22.91 -11.39
C SER A 56 -27.77 22.28 -11.84
N GLU A 57 -27.39 22.44 -13.10
CA GLU A 57 -26.15 21.90 -13.65
C GLU A 57 -24.92 22.64 -13.12
N GLN A 58 -24.99 23.98 -13.00
CA GLN A 58 -23.94 24.75 -12.35
C GLN A 58 -23.66 24.25 -10.93
N ARG A 59 -24.71 23.93 -10.16
CA ARG A 59 -24.55 23.34 -8.82
C ARG A 59 -23.92 21.96 -8.85
N THR A 60 -24.29 21.12 -9.80
CA THR A 60 -23.67 19.80 -9.98
C THR A 60 -22.19 19.92 -10.30
N ARG A 61 -21.81 20.86 -11.18
CA ARG A 61 -20.41 21.15 -11.52
C ARG A 61 -19.64 21.74 -10.32
N GLU A 62 -20.24 22.64 -9.54
CA GLU A 62 -19.68 23.11 -8.27
C GLU A 62 -19.42 21.94 -7.30
N SER A 63 -20.38 21.03 -7.13
CA SER A 63 -20.21 19.83 -6.28
C SER A 63 -19.09 18.92 -6.75
N PHE A 64 -18.95 18.71 -8.07
CA PHE A 64 -17.86 17.95 -8.66
C PHE A 64 -16.50 18.56 -8.29
N TYR A 65 -16.30 19.85 -8.56
CA TYR A 65 -15.03 20.51 -8.26
C TYR A 65 -14.73 20.56 -6.77
N LEU A 66 -15.72 20.69 -5.90
CA LEU A 66 -15.51 20.66 -4.45
C LEU A 66 -15.00 19.29 -4.00
N GLN A 67 -15.67 18.22 -4.44
CA GLN A 67 -15.31 16.84 -4.09
C GLN A 67 -13.95 16.46 -4.67
N SER A 68 -13.76 16.68 -5.97
CA SER A 68 -12.52 16.37 -6.68
C SER A 68 -11.33 17.12 -6.07
N ASN A 69 -11.44 18.44 -5.84
CA ASN A 69 -10.34 19.20 -5.26
C ASN A 69 -10.00 18.80 -3.82
N TYR A 70 -10.98 18.41 -3.00
CA TYR A 70 -10.67 17.95 -1.65
C TYR A 70 -9.91 16.63 -1.69
N VAL A 71 -10.45 15.66 -2.44
CA VAL A 71 -9.91 14.31 -2.55
C VAL A 71 -8.50 14.32 -3.16
N PHE A 72 -8.32 14.99 -4.30
CA PHE A 72 -6.99 15.16 -4.90
C PHE A 72 -6.00 15.89 -4.00
N ASP A 73 -6.46 16.85 -3.18
CA ASP A 73 -5.56 17.51 -2.25
C ASP A 73 -5.08 16.56 -1.14
N GLN A 74 -5.94 15.61 -0.70
CA GLN A 74 -5.51 14.54 0.21
C GLN A 74 -4.50 13.62 -0.45
N LEU A 75 -4.74 13.17 -1.69
CA LEU A 75 -3.80 12.31 -2.41
C LEU A 75 -2.46 13.00 -2.66
N LEU A 76 -2.49 14.24 -3.18
CA LEU A 76 -1.28 15.00 -3.50
C LEU A 76 -0.42 15.19 -2.26
N LYS A 77 -1.06 15.48 -1.12
CA LYS A 77 -0.37 15.85 0.10
C LYS A 77 -0.16 14.70 1.08
N GLY A 78 -0.77 13.54 0.81
CA GLY A 78 -0.71 12.35 1.66
C GLY A 78 0.59 11.55 1.53
N GLY A 79 1.43 11.89 0.55
CA GLY A 79 2.74 11.24 0.37
C GLY A 79 2.78 10.13 -0.66
N SER A 80 1.63 9.74 -1.22
CA SER A 80 1.54 8.72 -2.28
C SER A 80 1.82 9.29 -3.66
N ILE A 81 1.68 10.60 -3.87
CA ILE A 81 2.00 11.26 -5.15
C ILE A 81 3.34 11.97 -5.04
N THR A 82 4.22 11.74 -6.01
CA THR A 82 5.56 12.33 -6.06
C THR A 82 5.73 13.28 -7.23
N PHE A 83 6.68 14.21 -7.08
CA PHE A 83 7.05 15.16 -8.13
C PHE A 83 8.57 15.30 -8.24
N GLY A 84 9.06 15.63 -9.43
CA GLY A 84 10.47 15.92 -9.68
C GLY A 84 11.43 14.75 -9.50
N ASP A 85 10.96 13.59 -9.04
CA ASP A 85 11.68 12.33 -9.03
C ASP A 85 12.00 11.85 -10.47
N PRO A 86 12.93 10.90 -10.65
CA PRO A 86 13.33 10.44 -11.98
C PRO A 86 12.18 9.89 -12.83
N VAL A 87 11.18 9.27 -12.20
CA VAL A 87 10.01 8.70 -12.88
C VAL A 87 9.09 9.83 -13.33
N THR A 88 8.73 10.76 -12.44
CA THR A 88 7.91 11.93 -12.82
C THR A 88 8.55 12.73 -13.96
N LYS A 89 9.86 12.98 -13.90
CA LYS A 89 10.57 13.70 -14.98
C LYS A 89 10.55 12.96 -16.32
N TYR A 90 10.58 11.63 -16.27
CA TYR A 90 10.46 10.82 -17.47
C TYR A 90 9.05 10.90 -18.07
N LEU A 91 8.02 10.77 -17.23
CA LEU A 91 6.62 10.96 -17.62
C LEU A 91 6.38 12.34 -18.25
N GLU A 92 6.93 13.40 -17.66
CA GLU A 92 6.89 14.76 -18.22
C GLU A 92 7.47 14.82 -19.65
N GLY A 93 8.61 14.14 -19.88
CA GLY A 93 9.26 14.09 -21.19
C GLY A 93 8.45 13.32 -22.24
N VAL A 94 7.82 12.21 -21.86
CA VAL A 94 6.93 11.45 -22.76
C VAL A 94 5.69 12.27 -23.11
N LEU A 95 5.08 12.93 -22.12
CA LEU A 95 3.94 13.82 -22.35
C LEU A 95 4.31 15.02 -23.24
N ASP A 96 5.49 15.62 -23.05
CA ASP A 96 6.05 16.67 -23.93
C ASP A 96 6.14 16.19 -25.38
N LYS A 97 6.60 14.95 -25.59
CA LYS A 97 6.78 14.37 -26.92
C LYS A 97 5.44 14.11 -27.60
N VAL A 98 4.48 13.53 -26.89
CA VAL A 98 3.13 13.20 -27.40
C VAL A 98 2.35 14.47 -27.77
N LEU A 99 2.42 15.49 -26.93
CA LEU A 99 1.65 16.73 -27.12
C LEU A 99 2.45 17.84 -27.82
N ALA A 100 3.57 17.52 -28.47
CA ALA A 100 4.38 18.50 -29.20
C ALA A 100 3.58 19.24 -30.29
N ALA A 101 2.56 18.59 -30.86
CA ALA A 101 1.66 19.16 -31.86
C ALA A 101 0.57 20.09 -31.27
N ASP A 102 0.32 20.05 -29.96
CA ASP A 102 -0.56 20.97 -29.25
C ASP A 102 0.10 21.54 -27.98
N PRO A 103 0.98 22.55 -28.15
CA PRO A 103 1.66 23.19 -27.02
C PRO A 103 0.72 23.95 -26.06
N LYS A 104 -0.54 24.19 -26.46
CA LYS A 104 -1.52 24.85 -25.59
C LYS A 104 -2.06 23.83 -24.60
N LEU A 105 -2.58 22.70 -25.09
CA LEU A 105 -3.03 21.59 -24.26
C LEU A 105 -1.91 21.09 -23.34
N ARG A 106 -0.68 20.96 -23.86
CA ARG A 106 0.47 20.52 -23.05
C ARG A 106 0.71 21.41 -21.82
N LYS A 107 0.59 22.74 -21.96
CA LYS A 107 0.76 23.68 -20.83
C LYS A 107 -0.37 23.59 -19.81
N GLU A 108 -1.53 23.13 -20.25
CA GLU A 108 -2.70 22.89 -19.43
C GLU A 108 -2.69 21.53 -18.76
N LEU A 109 -1.64 20.71 -18.89
CA LEU A 109 -1.52 19.41 -18.21
C LEU A 109 -0.29 19.37 -17.28
N ARG A 110 -0.46 18.74 -16.11
CA ARG A 110 0.63 18.37 -15.18
C ARG A 110 0.58 16.88 -14.96
N ILE A 111 1.73 16.25 -14.78
CA ILE A 111 1.82 14.80 -14.62
C ILE A 111 2.65 14.48 -13.38
N TYR A 112 2.20 13.51 -12.59
CA TYR A 112 2.87 13.06 -11.37
C TYR A 112 2.86 11.54 -11.28
N THR A 113 3.87 10.99 -10.60
CA THR A 113 3.90 9.57 -10.25
C THR A 113 3.03 9.32 -9.03
N PHE A 114 2.20 8.28 -9.09
CA PHE A 114 1.37 7.80 -7.98
C PHE A 114 1.90 6.44 -7.52
N LYS A 115 2.37 6.34 -6.28
CA LYS A 115 2.79 5.09 -5.65
C LYS A 115 1.55 4.22 -5.38
N SER A 116 1.26 3.30 -6.29
CA SER A 116 0.19 2.31 -6.18
C SER A 116 0.55 1.08 -7.01
N THR A 117 0.33 -0.11 -6.47
CA THR A 117 0.56 -1.38 -7.17
C THR A 117 -0.50 -1.66 -8.23
N ILE A 118 -1.67 -1.04 -8.12
CA ILE A 118 -2.79 -1.19 -9.06
C ILE A 118 -2.44 -0.46 -10.36
N PRO A 119 -2.31 -1.16 -11.51
CA PRO A 119 -1.98 -0.50 -12.75
C PRO A 119 -3.10 0.40 -13.23
N ASN A 120 -2.80 1.68 -13.32
CA ASN A 120 -3.72 2.70 -13.80
C ASN A 120 -2.99 3.98 -14.23
N ALA A 121 -3.66 4.77 -15.08
CA ALA A 121 -3.40 6.18 -15.28
C ALA A 121 -4.74 6.90 -15.38
N PHE A 122 -4.85 8.10 -14.81
CA PHE A 122 -6.10 8.85 -14.88
C PHE A 122 -5.86 10.35 -14.76
N THR A 123 -6.76 11.10 -15.39
CA THR A 123 -6.70 12.56 -15.43
C THR A 123 -7.88 13.19 -14.74
N ASN A 124 -7.60 14.22 -13.93
CA ASN A 124 -8.65 14.95 -13.22
C ASN A 124 -9.18 16.16 -14.02
N GLY A 125 -10.32 16.70 -13.59
CA GLY A 125 -10.95 17.85 -14.25
C GLY A 125 -10.11 19.13 -14.22
N SER A 126 -9.08 19.19 -13.38
CA SER A 126 -8.12 20.29 -13.29
C SER A 126 -6.83 20.02 -14.09
N GLY A 127 -6.75 18.93 -14.86
CA GLY A 127 -5.68 18.52 -15.78
C GLY A 127 -4.41 17.94 -15.14
N ILE A 128 -4.53 17.39 -13.93
CA ILE A 128 -3.48 16.56 -13.33
C ILE A 128 -3.66 15.13 -13.83
N ILE A 129 -2.64 14.60 -14.48
CA ILE A 129 -2.50 13.20 -14.86
C ILE A 129 -1.71 12.49 -13.77
N LEU A 130 -2.27 11.42 -13.22
CA LEU A 130 -1.58 10.53 -12.28
C LEU A 130 -1.27 9.22 -12.98
N VAL A 131 -0.02 8.78 -12.89
CA VAL A 131 0.43 7.50 -13.45
C VAL A 131 0.94 6.63 -12.33
N THR A 132 0.36 5.45 -12.17
CA THR A 132 0.72 4.52 -11.10
C THR A 132 2.07 3.84 -11.35
N THR A 133 2.78 3.49 -10.28
CA THR A 133 3.97 2.62 -10.36
C THR A 133 3.61 1.21 -10.83
N GLY A 134 2.39 0.74 -10.53
CA GLY A 134 1.78 -0.48 -11.09
C GLY A 134 1.78 -0.49 -12.61
N LEU A 135 1.28 0.57 -13.25
CA LEU A 135 1.25 0.65 -14.71
C LEU A 135 2.65 0.65 -15.31
N LEU A 136 3.55 1.47 -14.76
CA LEU A 136 4.93 1.54 -15.26
C LEU A 136 5.70 0.22 -15.09
N ALA A 137 5.38 -0.58 -14.07
CA ALA A 137 5.99 -1.89 -13.85
C ALA A 137 5.62 -2.93 -14.94
N GLN A 138 4.47 -2.75 -15.59
CA GLN A 138 3.89 -3.65 -16.59
C GLN A 138 4.26 -3.31 -18.04
N LEU A 139 4.58 -2.04 -18.32
CA LEU A 139 4.85 -1.58 -19.68
C LEU A 139 6.12 -2.23 -20.26
N GLU A 140 6.07 -2.60 -21.54
CA GLU A 140 7.20 -3.19 -22.25
C GLU A 140 8.04 -2.15 -22.98
N ASN A 141 7.45 -1.00 -23.31
CA ASN A 141 8.18 0.09 -23.96
C ASN A 141 7.55 1.48 -23.71
N GLU A 142 8.28 2.52 -24.12
CA GLU A 142 7.86 3.92 -23.99
C GLU A 142 6.70 4.28 -24.94
N ALA A 143 6.59 3.60 -26.08
CA ALA A 143 5.54 3.84 -27.07
C ALA A 143 4.15 3.47 -26.53
N GLU A 144 4.02 2.36 -25.78
CA GLU A 144 2.78 2.01 -25.06
C GLU A 144 2.36 3.10 -24.06
N LEU A 145 3.32 3.56 -23.24
CA LEU A 145 3.10 4.67 -22.30
C LEU A 145 2.64 5.93 -23.03
N ALA A 146 3.29 6.26 -24.14
CA ALA A 146 2.97 7.44 -24.92
C ALA A 146 1.54 7.43 -25.46
N PHE A 147 1.03 6.26 -25.87
CA PHE A 147 -0.37 6.12 -26.28
C PHE A 147 -1.33 6.33 -25.08
N ILE A 148 -1.04 5.70 -23.93
CA ILE A 148 -1.85 5.88 -22.71
C ILE A 148 -1.89 7.36 -22.29
N LEU A 149 -0.76 8.06 -22.32
CA LEU A 149 -0.72 9.49 -21.99
C LEU A 149 -1.46 10.36 -23.02
N ALA A 150 -1.50 9.95 -24.29
CA ALA A 150 -2.29 10.63 -25.31
C ALA A 150 -3.81 10.48 -25.04
N HIS A 151 -4.23 9.26 -24.68
CA HIS A 151 -5.60 8.94 -24.28
C HIS A 151 -6.03 9.79 -23.07
N GLU A 152 -5.20 9.82 -22.02
CA GLU A 152 -5.44 10.62 -20.82
C GLU A 152 -5.54 12.13 -21.09
N ALA A 153 -4.71 12.66 -22.00
CA ALA A 153 -4.78 14.05 -22.41
C ALA A 153 -6.11 14.41 -23.10
N VAL A 154 -6.73 13.46 -23.82
CA VAL A 154 -8.03 13.66 -24.46
C VAL A 154 -9.16 13.70 -23.42
N HIS A 155 -9.14 12.84 -22.40
CA HIS A 155 -10.11 12.89 -21.30
C HIS A 155 -10.20 14.28 -20.66
N TYR A 156 -9.05 14.94 -20.48
CA TYR A 156 -9.02 16.32 -20.00
C TYR A 156 -9.57 17.31 -21.03
N ARG A 157 -9.08 17.25 -22.28
CA ARG A 157 -9.45 18.19 -23.35
C ARG A 157 -10.96 18.21 -23.59
N GLU A 158 -11.59 17.05 -23.59
CA GLU A 158 -13.04 16.88 -23.79
C GLU A 158 -13.87 16.97 -22.49
N GLN A 159 -13.21 17.23 -21.35
CA GLN A 159 -13.86 17.38 -20.05
C GLN A 159 -14.71 16.16 -19.64
N HIS A 160 -14.25 14.95 -19.97
CA HIS A 160 -14.99 13.71 -19.76
C HIS A 160 -15.38 13.52 -18.28
N ALA A 161 -14.49 13.83 -17.33
CA ALA A 161 -14.74 13.63 -15.90
C ALA A 161 -15.96 14.43 -15.38
N ILE A 162 -16.00 15.72 -15.69
CA ILE A 162 -17.09 16.60 -15.23
C ILE A 162 -18.39 16.32 -16.01
N ASN A 163 -18.31 16.03 -17.31
CA ASN A 163 -19.47 15.74 -18.13
C ASN A 163 -20.13 14.41 -17.70
N ASN A 164 -19.33 13.38 -17.44
CA ASN A 164 -19.80 12.11 -16.90
C ASN A 164 -20.42 12.28 -15.51
N TYR A 165 -19.81 13.06 -14.62
CA TYR A 165 -20.40 13.35 -13.30
C TYR A 165 -21.76 14.06 -13.41
N VAL A 166 -21.90 15.01 -14.34
CA VAL A 166 -23.17 15.72 -14.59
C VAL A 166 -24.24 14.76 -15.10
N GLU A 167 -23.92 13.91 -16.08
CA GLU A 167 -24.86 12.94 -16.64
C GLU A 167 -25.23 11.86 -15.61
N ASN A 168 -24.27 11.32 -14.87
CA ASN A 168 -24.55 10.39 -13.78
C ASN A 168 -25.45 11.03 -12.73
N THR A 169 -25.16 12.26 -12.28
CA THR A 169 -26.05 12.96 -11.33
C THR A 169 -27.46 13.13 -11.88
N ARG A 170 -27.61 13.37 -13.19
CA ARG A 170 -28.91 13.50 -13.87
C ARG A 170 -29.67 12.16 -13.91
N LEU A 171 -28.97 11.06 -14.17
CA LEU A 171 -29.54 9.70 -14.18
C LEU A 171 -29.86 9.19 -12.76
N LEU A 172 -29.05 9.58 -11.77
CA LEU A 172 -29.09 9.11 -10.39
C LEU A 172 -30.10 9.81 -9.48
N GLN A 173 -30.84 10.82 -9.97
CA GLN A 173 -32.01 11.39 -9.28
C GLN A 173 -33.13 10.35 -8.97
N GLY A 174 -32.91 9.05 -9.23
CA GLY A 174 -33.81 7.95 -8.86
C GLY A 174 -33.20 6.72 -8.14
N ARG A 175 -31.88 6.54 -7.97
CA ARG A 175 -31.30 5.32 -7.35
C ARG A 175 -29.99 5.57 -6.59
N GLY A 176 -30.04 5.44 -5.26
CA GLY A 176 -28.95 5.74 -4.32
C GLY A 176 -27.77 4.76 -4.36
N LEU A 177 -26.95 4.84 -5.41
CA LEU A 177 -25.73 4.04 -5.62
C LEU A 177 -24.63 4.32 -4.59
N TYR A 178 -24.56 5.52 -4.00
CA TYR A 178 -23.50 5.91 -3.07
C TYR A 178 -23.65 5.42 -1.62
N ARG A 179 -24.66 4.60 -1.31
CA ARG A 179 -25.00 4.29 0.10
C ARG A 179 -24.10 3.21 0.74
N ASN A 180 -23.39 2.41 -0.06
CA ASN A 180 -22.67 1.23 0.41
C ASN A 180 -21.20 1.15 -0.06
N LEU A 181 -20.66 2.19 -0.70
CA LEU A 181 -19.28 2.21 -1.21
C LEU A 181 -18.34 2.82 -0.17
N SER A 182 -17.10 2.32 -0.09
CA SER A 182 -16.00 2.91 0.69
C SER A 182 -15.60 4.29 0.12
N ALA A 183 -14.86 5.10 0.89
CA ALA A 183 -14.44 6.42 0.43
C ALA A 183 -13.54 6.35 -0.83
N GLU A 184 -12.67 5.34 -0.90
CA GLU A 184 -11.78 5.05 -2.02
C GLU A 184 -12.55 4.50 -3.24
N GLU A 185 -13.56 3.65 -3.03
CA GLU A 185 -14.43 3.17 -4.11
C GLU A 185 -15.27 4.31 -4.72
N VAL A 186 -15.78 5.22 -3.89
CA VAL A 186 -16.47 6.43 -4.37
C VAL A 186 -15.52 7.33 -5.16
N GLU A 187 -14.24 7.39 -4.78
CA GLU A 187 -13.19 8.16 -5.44
C GLU A 187 -12.83 7.59 -6.82
N LEU A 188 -12.68 6.27 -6.94
CA LEU A 188 -12.41 5.61 -8.22
C LEU A 188 -13.61 5.62 -9.18
N THR A 189 -14.85 5.64 -8.68
CA THR A 189 -16.06 5.74 -9.53
C THR A 189 -16.13 7.04 -10.34
N GLN A 190 -15.39 8.09 -9.96
CA GLN A 190 -15.37 9.36 -10.70
C GLN A 190 -14.60 9.29 -12.03
N PHE A 191 -13.76 8.26 -12.20
CA PHE A 191 -12.96 8.03 -13.41
C PHE A 191 -13.51 6.89 -14.27
N GLN A 192 -14.72 6.39 -13.96
CA GLN A 192 -15.43 5.43 -14.81
C GLN A 192 -16.12 6.18 -15.94
N TYR A 193 -15.64 6.04 -17.17
CA TYR A 193 -16.21 6.72 -18.32
C TYR A 193 -17.19 5.83 -19.09
N SER A 194 -18.13 6.45 -19.81
CA SER A 194 -18.99 5.68 -20.71
C SER A 194 -18.20 5.15 -21.90
N ARG A 195 -18.71 4.09 -22.53
CA ARG A 195 -18.04 3.44 -23.67
C ARG A 195 -17.72 4.43 -24.80
N ASP A 196 -18.65 5.32 -25.08
CA ASP A 196 -18.50 6.33 -26.14
C ASP A 196 -17.33 7.29 -25.85
N LEU A 197 -17.15 7.70 -24.58
CA LEU A 197 -16.07 8.62 -24.18
C LEU A 197 -14.69 7.95 -24.25
N GLU A 198 -14.64 6.63 -24.03
CA GLU A 198 -13.42 5.82 -24.11
C GLU A 198 -12.99 5.61 -25.56
N THR A 199 -13.93 5.25 -26.44
CA THR A 199 -13.70 5.20 -27.89
C THR A 199 -13.24 6.57 -28.44
N GLU A 200 -13.87 7.66 -28.00
CA GLU A 200 -13.44 9.02 -28.37
C GLU A 200 -11.99 9.29 -27.94
N SER A 201 -11.65 8.96 -26.70
CA SER A 201 -10.31 9.15 -26.13
C SER A 201 -9.25 8.30 -26.83
N ASP A 202 -9.59 7.06 -27.20
CA ASP A 202 -8.72 6.18 -27.98
C ASP A 202 -8.44 6.73 -29.38
N LEU A 203 -9.48 7.10 -30.12
CA LEU A 203 -9.35 7.52 -31.51
C LEU A 203 -8.66 8.88 -31.63
N GLU A 204 -8.97 9.82 -30.76
CA GLU A 204 -8.33 11.13 -30.74
C GLU A 204 -6.94 11.10 -30.09
N GLY A 205 -6.75 10.26 -29.06
CA GLY A 205 -5.44 10.00 -28.47
C GLY A 205 -4.49 9.42 -29.52
N LEU A 206 -4.98 8.48 -30.34
CA LEU A 206 -4.26 7.95 -31.49
C LEU A 206 -3.86 9.04 -32.48
N GLU A 207 -4.65 10.10 -32.67
CA GLU A 207 -4.29 11.21 -33.56
C GLU A 207 -3.14 12.07 -33.03
N TYR A 208 -2.99 12.23 -31.71
CA TYR A 208 -1.79 12.83 -31.12
C TYR A 208 -0.60 11.88 -31.25
N TYR A 209 -0.81 10.61 -30.91
CA TYR A 209 0.20 9.57 -30.96
C TYR A 209 0.83 9.42 -32.36
N LEU A 210 0.01 9.38 -33.42
CA LEU A 210 0.47 9.22 -34.80
C LEU A 210 1.18 10.45 -35.38
N LYS A 211 1.17 11.60 -34.68
CA LYS A 211 2.00 12.77 -35.02
C LYS A 211 3.43 12.64 -34.49
N THR A 212 3.71 11.62 -33.70
CA THR A 212 5.05 11.28 -33.20
C THR A 212 5.72 10.23 -34.09
N ASP A 213 6.97 9.90 -33.79
CA ASP A 213 7.73 8.84 -34.49
C ASP A 213 7.59 7.46 -33.81
N TYR A 214 6.68 7.32 -32.83
CA TYR A 214 6.44 6.05 -32.15
C TYR A 214 5.80 5.02 -33.08
N GLN A 215 6.06 3.74 -32.82
CA GLN A 215 5.50 2.64 -33.61
C GLN A 215 3.97 2.56 -33.44
N PRO A 216 3.18 2.60 -34.52
CA PRO A 216 1.71 2.54 -34.45
C PRO A 216 1.14 1.33 -33.70
N ASP A 217 1.73 0.15 -33.88
CA ASP A 217 1.23 -1.10 -33.29
C ASP A 217 1.32 -1.10 -31.76
N ALA A 218 2.20 -0.29 -31.15
CA ALA A 218 2.31 -0.19 -29.71
C ALA A 218 1.05 0.43 -29.05
N ALA A 219 0.23 1.17 -29.81
CA ALA A 219 -1.08 1.61 -29.33
C ALA A 219 -2.06 0.45 -29.13
N ILE A 220 -1.97 -0.59 -29.97
CA ILE A 220 -2.76 -1.82 -29.80
C ILE A 220 -2.16 -2.66 -28.65
N ALA A 221 -0.83 -2.79 -28.60
CA ALA A 221 -0.15 -3.53 -27.53
C ALA A 221 -0.42 -2.94 -26.13
N ALA A 222 -0.58 -1.62 -26.02
CA ALA A 222 -0.97 -0.97 -24.77
C ALA A 222 -2.32 -1.50 -24.23
N MET A 223 -3.25 -1.89 -25.10
CA MET A 223 -4.50 -2.52 -24.66
C MET A 223 -4.26 -3.92 -24.08
N ASP A 224 -3.31 -4.68 -24.63
CA ASP A 224 -2.95 -5.99 -24.06
C ASP A 224 -2.32 -5.82 -22.68
N VAL A 225 -1.46 -4.81 -22.48
CA VAL A 225 -0.92 -4.46 -21.15
C VAL A 225 -2.05 -4.19 -20.17
N LEU A 226 -3.07 -3.42 -20.54
CA LEU A 226 -4.21 -3.14 -19.67
C LEU A 226 -5.04 -4.40 -19.37
N LEU A 227 -5.27 -5.26 -20.36
CA LEU A 227 -5.99 -6.52 -20.21
C LEU A 227 -5.33 -7.45 -19.19
N TYR A 228 -4.01 -7.58 -19.25
CA TYR A 228 -3.24 -8.48 -18.36
C TYR A 228 -2.75 -7.81 -17.08
N SER A 229 -3.02 -6.52 -16.89
CA SER A 229 -2.46 -5.73 -15.78
C SER A 229 -2.86 -6.21 -14.38
N TYR A 230 -3.92 -7.01 -14.25
CA TYR A 230 -4.31 -7.63 -12.97
C TYR A 230 -3.36 -8.76 -12.53
N LEU A 231 -2.54 -9.27 -13.44
CA LEU A 231 -1.50 -10.26 -13.18
C LEU A 231 -0.20 -9.59 -12.70
N PRO A 232 0.73 -10.33 -12.07
CA PRO A 232 2.06 -9.83 -11.78
C PRO A 232 2.82 -9.36 -13.03
N PHE A 233 3.88 -8.56 -12.83
CA PHE A 233 4.64 -7.98 -13.94
C PHE A 233 5.52 -8.97 -14.72
N GLU A 234 5.63 -10.22 -14.25
CA GLU A 234 6.19 -11.36 -14.99
C GLU A 234 5.31 -12.59 -14.75
N GLU A 235 5.19 -13.44 -15.76
CA GLU A 235 4.42 -14.69 -15.68
C GLU A 235 5.36 -15.88 -15.87
N LYS A 236 6.08 -16.25 -14.80
CA LYS A 236 7.08 -17.33 -14.80
C LYS A 236 6.94 -18.24 -13.58
N PRO A 237 7.25 -19.54 -13.72
CA PRO A 237 7.24 -20.45 -12.58
C PRO A 237 8.17 -20.00 -11.44
N TYR A 238 7.66 -20.03 -10.21
CA TYR A 238 8.44 -19.83 -9.00
C TYR A 238 9.01 -21.17 -8.53
N ASP A 239 10.34 -21.29 -8.41
CA ASP A 239 10.97 -22.48 -7.84
C ASP A 239 10.84 -22.50 -6.30
N LEU A 240 9.82 -23.20 -5.81
CA LEU A 240 9.57 -23.36 -4.36
C LEU A 240 10.65 -24.17 -3.65
N HIS A 241 11.50 -24.92 -4.36
CA HIS A 241 12.64 -25.65 -3.76
C HIS A 241 13.66 -24.70 -3.14
N THR A 242 13.70 -23.43 -3.57
CA THR A 242 14.58 -22.40 -2.99
C THR A 242 14.31 -22.13 -1.50
N TRP A 243 13.14 -22.47 -0.97
CA TRP A 243 12.78 -22.28 0.44
C TRP A 243 13.29 -23.40 1.36
N VAL A 244 13.53 -24.57 0.79
CA VAL A 244 13.90 -25.77 1.54
C VAL A 244 15.33 -26.19 1.18
N ASN A 245 15.78 -27.28 1.79
CA ASN A 245 17.00 -27.97 1.38
C ASN A 245 16.66 -29.42 1.01
N ASP A 246 17.65 -30.16 0.51
CA ASP A 246 17.47 -31.54 0.05
C ASP A 246 17.00 -32.51 1.13
N TYR A 247 17.07 -32.11 2.41
CA TYR A 247 16.68 -32.92 3.55
C TYR A 247 15.19 -32.76 3.92
N TYR A 248 14.49 -31.74 3.41
CA TYR A 248 13.08 -31.51 3.72
C TYR A 248 12.15 -32.39 2.86
N GLY A 249 11.73 -33.53 3.43
CA GLY A 249 10.98 -34.56 2.70
C GLY A 249 9.46 -34.33 2.55
N ALA A 250 8.93 -33.15 2.90
CA ALA A 250 7.48 -32.95 3.02
C ALA A 250 6.88 -31.89 2.08
N MET A 251 7.64 -31.37 1.12
CA MET A 251 7.18 -30.26 0.26
C MET A 251 6.00 -30.63 -0.66
N GLU A 252 5.92 -31.89 -1.09
CA GLU A 252 4.82 -32.37 -1.96
C GLU A 252 3.43 -32.11 -1.35
N LYS A 253 3.32 -32.04 -0.01
CA LYS A 253 2.05 -31.77 0.69
C LYS A 253 1.56 -30.33 0.51
N TYR A 254 2.44 -29.40 0.15
CA TYR A 254 2.16 -27.97 -0.03
C TYR A 254 2.24 -27.50 -1.48
N THR A 255 2.34 -28.45 -2.42
CA THR A 255 2.40 -28.13 -3.84
C THR A 255 1.01 -28.27 -4.45
N ILE A 256 0.57 -27.23 -5.15
CA ILE A 256 -0.64 -27.32 -5.97
C ILE A 256 -0.31 -28.11 -7.25
N PRO A 257 -1.10 -29.14 -7.61
CA PRO A 257 -0.92 -29.80 -8.90
C PRO A 257 -1.06 -28.81 -10.05
N GLU A 258 -0.23 -28.92 -11.08
CA GLU A 258 -0.27 -28.03 -12.26
C GLU A 258 -1.67 -27.99 -12.90
N SER A 259 -2.37 -29.13 -12.94
CA SER A 259 -3.75 -29.23 -13.46
C SER A 259 -4.82 -28.55 -12.58
N ALA A 260 -4.45 -28.10 -11.38
CA ALA A 260 -5.33 -27.39 -10.45
C ALA A 260 -4.96 -25.91 -10.33
N VAL A 261 -3.94 -25.45 -11.06
CA VAL A 261 -3.63 -24.03 -11.20
C VAL A 261 -4.73 -23.39 -12.06
N ASN A 262 -5.29 -22.29 -11.57
CA ASN A 262 -6.26 -21.50 -12.29
C ASN A 262 -5.59 -20.93 -13.55
N GLU A 263 -6.13 -21.28 -14.72
CA GLU A 263 -5.68 -20.73 -15.99
C GLU A 263 -5.98 -19.22 -16.03
N ILE A 264 -5.14 -18.47 -16.75
CA ILE A 264 -5.37 -17.06 -17.00
C ILE A 264 -6.58 -16.95 -17.93
N GLU A 265 -7.70 -16.42 -17.42
CA GLU A 265 -8.95 -16.32 -18.19
C GLU A 265 -8.85 -15.22 -19.25
N ALA A 266 -8.29 -14.05 -18.87
CA ALA A 266 -8.12 -12.86 -19.69
C ALA A 266 -9.23 -12.65 -20.74
N GLU A 267 -10.48 -12.55 -20.27
CA GLU A 267 -11.63 -12.38 -21.15
C GLU A 267 -11.57 -11.01 -21.82
N GLU A 268 -11.36 -10.95 -23.14
CA GLU A 268 -11.38 -9.67 -23.89
C GLU A 268 -12.79 -9.12 -24.13
N ASP A 269 -13.82 -9.98 -24.04
CA ASP A 269 -15.21 -9.74 -24.47
C ASP A 269 -16.21 -9.94 -23.30
N TYR A 270 -15.96 -9.26 -22.17
CA TYR A 270 -16.79 -9.35 -20.96
C TYR A 270 -17.97 -8.36 -20.96
N ASP A 271 -18.95 -8.60 -20.07
CA ASP A 271 -20.04 -7.66 -19.77
C ASP A 271 -19.52 -6.46 -18.97
N ASP A 272 -19.21 -5.42 -19.71
CA ASP A 272 -18.69 -4.12 -19.29
C ASP A 272 -19.78 -3.13 -18.86
N SER A 273 -21.00 -3.59 -18.54
CA SER A 273 -22.07 -2.74 -17.98
C SER A 273 -21.72 -2.07 -16.64
N HIS A 274 -20.75 -2.62 -15.91
CA HIS A 274 -20.27 -2.13 -14.61
C HIS A 274 -18.75 -1.86 -14.56
N SER A 275 -18.09 -1.85 -15.72
CA SER A 275 -16.63 -1.67 -15.83
C SER A 275 -16.23 -0.19 -15.91
N THR A 276 -15.00 0.13 -15.51
CA THR A 276 -14.42 1.48 -15.64
C THR A 276 -14.13 1.85 -17.10
N HIS A 277 -13.90 0.84 -17.95
CA HIS A 277 -13.67 0.96 -19.39
C HIS A 277 -14.50 -0.08 -20.18
N PRO A 278 -14.90 0.22 -21.43
CA PRO A 278 -15.50 -0.77 -22.32
C PRO A 278 -14.56 -1.94 -22.61
N ASN A 279 -15.12 -3.05 -23.09
CA ASN A 279 -14.34 -4.25 -23.32
C ASN A 279 -13.16 -4.04 -24.29
N ILE A 280 -12.03 -4.66 -23.98
CA ILE A 280 -10.74 -4.48 -24.68
C ILE A 280 -10.86 -4.87 -26.16
N LYS A 281 -11.66 -5.89 -26.48
CA LYS A 281 -11.86 -6.38 -27.85
C LYS A 281 -12.41 -5.30 -28.79
N SER A 282 -13.45 -4.58 -28.36
CA SER A 282 -14.07 -3.52 -29.17
C SER A 282 -13.11 -2.38 -29.43
N ARG A 283 -12.41 -1.90 -28.38
CA ARG A 283 -11.39 -0.85 -28.47
C ARG A 283 -10.26 -1.23 -29.44
N LYS A 284 -9.72 -2.45 -29.32
CA LYS A 284 -8.68 -2.96 -30.23
C LYS A 284 -9.14 -2.99 -31.69
N ALA A 285 -10.39 -3.40 -31.94
CA ALA A 285 -10.94 -3.45 -33.29
C ALA A 285 -11.03 -2.04 -33.93
N GLU A 286 -11.52 -1.06 -33.18
CA GLU A 286 -11.63 0.34 -33.65
C GLU A 286 -10.26 0.98 -33.91
N LEU A 287 -9.30 0.78 -32.99
CA LEU A 287 -7.91 1.22 -33.17
C LEU A 287 -7.27 0.58 -34.40
N SER A 288 -7.45 -0.73 -34.58
CA SER A 288 -6.91 -1.48 -35.73
C SER A 288 -7.50 -1.00 -37.05
N GLU A 289 -8.80 -0.73 -37.09
CA GLU A 289 -9.47 -0.17 -38.27
C GLU A 289 -8.93 1.23 -38.60
N LYS A 290 -8.80 2.11 -37.61
CA LYS A 290 -8.24 3.45 -37.81
C LYS A 290 -6.79 3.37 -38.30
N LEU A 291 -5.96 2.52 -37.70
CA LEU A 291 -4.57 2.30 -38.10
C LEU A 291 -4.44 1.76 -39.53
N ALA A 292 -5.33 0.88 -39.97
CA ALA A 292 -5.32 0.35 -41.35
C ALA A 292 -5.53 1.45 -42.42
N THR A 293 -6.17 2.57 -42.05
CA THR A 293 -6.41 3.69 -42.96
C THR A 293 -5.26 4.71 -43.02
N ILE A 294 -4.30 4.63 -42.09
CA ILE A 294 -3.26 5.64 -41.91
C ILE A 294 -1.90 5.08 -42.34
N ARG A 295 -1.20 5.80 -43.22
CA ARG A 295 0.22 5.52 -43.52
C ARG A 295 1.11 6.23 -42.51
N SER A 296 1.32 5.63 -41.35
CA SER A 296 2.36 6.08 -40.42
C SER A 296 3.68 5.35 -40.69
N SER A 297 4.80 6.06 -40.54
CA SER A 297 6.16 5.54 -40.70
C SER A 297 6.94 5.47 -39.38
N GLY A 298 6.27 5.69 -38.24
CA GLY A 298 6.90 5.59 -36.92
C GLY A 298 7.45 4.18 -36.71
N GLN A 299 8.67 4.10 -36.18
CA GLN A 299 9.40 2.84 -35.96
C GLN A 299 10.05 2.79 -34.58
N ALA A 300 9.98 3.88 -33.80
CA ALA A 300 10.65 3.94 -32.52
C ALA A 300 9.73 3.37 -31.42
N LEU A 301 10.29 2.51 -30.58
CA LEU A 301 9.67 2.14 -29.30
C LEU A 301 10.08 3.08 -28.17
N PHE A 302 11.14 3.87 -28.38
CA PHE A 302 11.77 4.76 -27.41
C PHE A 302 12.25 6.04 -28.09
N LEU A 303 11.85 7.21 -27.59
CA LEU A 303 12.18 8.54 -28.12
C LEU A 303 12.72 9.51 -27.05
N VAL A 304 12.33 9.35 -25.77
CA VAL A 304 12.68 10.21 -24.65
C VAL A 304 13.80 9.59 -23.81
N ALA A 305 13.67 8.30 -23.47
CA ALA A 305 14.73 7.49 -22.91
C ALA A 305 15.27 6.52 -23.95
N ASP A 306 16.47 5.97 -23.72
CA ASP A 306 16.84 4.72 -24.38
C ASP A 306 16.21 3.53 -23.63
N GLU A 307 16.22 2.36 -24.26
CA GLU A 307 15.63 1.13 -23.70
C GLU A 307 16.18 0.80 -22.31
N ASN A 308 17.50 0.92 -22.09
CA ASN A 308 18.11 0.63 -20.79
C ASN A 308 17.61 1.57 -19.69
N ARG A 309 17.50 2.87 -20.00
CA ARG A 309 16.98 3.85 -19.06
C ARG A 309 15.49 3.63 -18.77
N PHE A 310 14.69 3.28 -19.78
CA PHE A 310 13.30 2.88 -19.57
C PHE A 310 13.19 1.66 -18.64
N LEU A 311 13.93 0.58 -18.94
CA LEU A 311 13.92 -0.64 -18.15
C LEU A 311 14.40 -0.40 -16.71
N SER A 312 15.37 0.50 -16.50
CA SER A 312 15.82 0.90 -15.16
C SER A 312 14.73 1.67 -14.37
N LEU A 313 13.97 2.55 -15.03
CA LEU A 313 12.83 3.24 -14.42
C LEU A 313 11.68 2.25 -14.13
N ARG A 314 11.43 1.31 -15.04
CA ARG A 314 10.47 0.21 -14.83
C ARG A 314 10.84 -0.62 -13.61
N ASP A 315 12.10 -1.03 -13.50
CA ASP A 315 12.58 -1.77 -12.33
C ASP A 315 12.47 -0.94 -11.05
N THR A 316 12.74 0.36 -11.10
CA THR A 316 12.52 1.27 -9.96
C THR A 316 11.06 1.24 -9.49
N CYS A 317 10.10 1.21 -10.42
CA CYS A 317 8.68 1.04 -10.09
C CYS A 317 8.37 -0.37 -9.55
N ARG A 318 9.01 -1.43 -10.06
CA ARG A 318 8.87 -2.80 -9.53
C ARG A 318 9.38 -2.91 -8.08
N TYR A 319 10.52 -2.31 -7.76
CA TYR A 319 11.02 -2.20 -6.37
C TYR A 319 10.06 -1.40 -5.48
N GLN A 320 9.52 -0.29 -5.98
CA GLN A 320 8.51 0.49 -5.26
C GLN A 320 7.24 -0.33 -4.98
N ASN A 321 6.80 -1.16 -5.93
CA ASN A 321 5.63 -2.02 -5.76
C ASN A 321 5.84 -3.10 -4.70
N ILE A 322 7.05 -3.66 -4.56
CA ILE A 322 7.38 -4.57 -3.45
C ILE A 322 7.20 -3.86 -2.10
N MET A 323 7.72 -2.64 -1.96
CA MET A 323 7.56 -1.85 -0.73
C MET A 323 6.09 -1.57 -0.41
N LEU A 324 5.27 -1.28 -1.43
CA LEU A 324 3.83 -1.08 -1.26
C LEU A 324 3.12 -2.37 -0.87
N ASN A 325 3.41 -3.49 -1.52
CA ASN A 325 2.85 -4.80 -1.16
C ASN A 325 3.22 -5.21 0.29
N LEU A 326 4.43 -4.88 0.76
CA LEU A 326 4.82 -5.10 2.17
C LEU A 326 3.99 -4.23 3.13
N ARG A 327 3.91 -2.92 2.86
CA ARG A 327 3.11 -1.98 3.65
C ARG A 327 1.63 -2.35 3.70
N ASP A 328 1.10 -2.83 2.58
CA ASP A 328 -0.30 -3.23 2.42
C ASP A 328 -0.54 -4.71 2.79
N LEU A 329 0.41 -5.37 3.45
CA LEU A 329 0.30 -6.73 3.99
C LEU A 329 0.04 -7.83 2.93
N ASN A 330 0.33 -7.55 1.66
CA ASN A 330 0.22 -8.50 0.55
C ASN A 330 1.56 -9.24 0.33
N TYR A 331 1.94 -10.04 1.32
CA TYR A 331 3.26 -10.68 1.38
C TYR A 331 3.51 -11.69 0.25
N GLU A 332 2.49 -12.42 -0.20
CA GLU A 332 2.65 -13.39 -1.28
C GLU A 332 2.88 -12.70 -2.64
N ALA A 333 2.23 -11.56 -2.91
CA ALA A 333 2.54 -10.74 -4.08
C ALA A 333 3.99 -10.23 -4.01
N ALA A 334 4.38 -9.65 -2.87
CA ALA A 334 5.73 -9.17 -2.64
C ALA A 334 6.77 -10.29 -2.83
N LEU A 335 6.50 -11.51 -2.36
CA LEU A 335 7.39 -12.66 -2.53
C LEU A 335 7.58 -13.06 -3.98
N TYR A 336 6.50 -13.09 -4.75
CA TYR A 336 6.55 -13.42 -6.17
C TYR A 336 7.33 -12.33 -6.92
N ASP A 337 7.03 -11.06 -6.68
CA ASP A 337 7.73 -9.91 -7.27
C ASP A 337 9.22 -9.89 -6.93
N VAL A 338 9.58 -10.19 -5.67
CA VAL A 338 10.96 -10.32 -5.22
C VAL A 338 11.67 -11.39 -6.02
N TYR A 339 11.09 -12.59 -6.15
CA TYR A 339 11.70 -13.68 -6.91
C TYR A 339 11.92 -13.31 -8.38
N MET A 340 10.95 -12.65 -9.02
CA MET A 340 11.07 -12.20 -10.41
C MET A 340 12.23 -11.20 -10.59
N LEU A 341 12.42 -10.30 -9.62
CA LEU A 341 13.57 -9.40 -9.63
C LEU A 341 14.88 -10.08 -9.26
N GLN A 342 14.87 -11.12 -8.42
CA GLN A 342 16.06 -11.89 -8.07
C GLN A 342 16.60 -12.69 -9.25
N GLU A 343 15.76 -13.16 -10.17
CA GLU A 343 16.25 -13.76 -11.43
C GLU A 343 17.13 -12.78 -12.22
N LYS A 344 16.80 -11.49 -12.16
CA LYS A 344 17.52 -10.41 -12.85
C LYS A 344 18.70 -9.86 -12.02
N TYR A 345 18.52 -9.78 -10.70
CA TYR A 345 19.43 -9.17 -9.73
C TYR A 345 19.71 -10.13 -8.54
N PRO A 346 20.36 -11.28 -8.78
CA PRO A 346 20.51 -12.33 -7.77
C PRO A 346 21.40 -11.96 -6.59
N GLU A 347 22.25 -10.93 -6.76
CA GLU A 347 23.16 -10.45 -5.72
C GLU A 347 22.61 -9.23 -4.95
N ASP A 348 21.36 -8.81 -5.19
CA ASP A 348 20.79 -7.66 -4.48
C ASP A 348 20.40 -8.04 -3.03
N PRO A 349 21.10 -7.51 -2.01
CA PRO A 349 20.81 -7.82 -0.63
C PRO A 349 19.44 -7.29 -0.17
N GLN A 350 18.90 -6.25 -0.80
CA GLN A 350 17.58 -5.72 -0.46
C GLN A 350 16.47 -6.70 -0.84
N LEU A 351 16.61 -7.40 -1.99
CA LEU A 351 15.66 -8.42 -2.39
C LEU A 351 15.67 -9.61 -1.42
N GLU A 352 16.86 -10.07 -0.99
CA GLU A 352 16.98 -11.12 0.02
C GLU A 352 16.40 -10.68 1.39
N LYS A 353 16.59 -9.41 1.75
CA LYS A 353 15.98 -8.83 2.95
C LYS A 353 14.45 -8.87 2.88
N TRP A 354 13.87 -8.44 1.75
CA TRP A 354 12.42 -8.45 1.56
C TRP A 354 11.85 -9.87 1.48
N ARG A 355 12.58 -10.81 0.88
CA ARG A 355 12.24 -12.24 0.90
C ARG A 355 12.13 -12.75 2.34
N PHE A 356 13.15 -12.48 3.17
CA PHE A 356 13.13 -12.83 4.58
C PHE A 356 11.96 -12.13 5.31
N ARG A 357 11.75 -10.83 5.09
CA ARG A 357 10.67 -10.05 5.72
C ARG A 357 9.28 -10.61 5.41
N CYS A 358 9.01 -11.01 4.18
CA CYS A 358 7.72 -11.61 3.84
C CYS A 358 7.51 -12.93 4.59
N ALA A 359 8.52 -13.80 4.62
CA ALA A 359 8.46 -15.06 5.34
C ALA A 359 8.31 -14.86 6.86
N TYR A 360 9.04 -13.89 7.43
CA TYR A 360 8.89 -13.47 8.82
C TYR A 360 7.45 -13.07 9.11
N SER A 361 6.88 -12.18 8.30
CA SER A 361 5.55 -11.62 8.56
C SER A 361 4.47 -12.69 8.42
N LEU A 362 4.53 -13.51 7.37
CA LEU A 362 3.63 -14.66 7.20
C LEU A 362 3.73 -15.64 8.38
N ALA A 363 4.95 -15.94 8.86
CA ALA A 363 5.16 -16.79 10.02
C ALA A 363 4.54 -16.22 11.29
N MET A 364 4.68 -14.91 11.54
CA MET A 364 4.06 -14.25 12.69
C MET A 364 2.53 -14.29 12.61
N TYR A 365 1.94 -13.95 11.46
CA TYR A 365 0.49 -14.01 11.28
C TYR A 365 -0.07 -15.43 11.51
N GLU A 366 0.58 -16.45 10.96
CA GLU A 366 0.18 -17.84 11.16
C GLU A 366 0.35 -18.29 12.62
N THR A 367 1.42 -17.85 13.30
CA THR A 367 1.66 -18.14 14.73
C THR A 367 0.53 -17.66 15.61
N TYR A 368 0.03 -16.46 15.34
CA TYR A 368 -1.08 -15.83 16.07
C TYR A 368 -2.45 -16.22 15.51
N ARG A 369 -2.50 -17.12 14.51
CA ARG A 369 -3.72 -17.59 13.83
C ARG A 369 -4.55 -16.45 13.27
N ARG A 370 -3.88 -15.49 12.65
CA ARG A 370 -4.45 -14.32 11.99
C ARG A 370 -4.15 -14.35 10.51
N THR A 371 -4.96 -13.63 9.76
CA THR A 371 -4.77 -13.43 8.32
C THR A 371 -4.43 -11.96 8.10
N PRO A 372 -3.37 -11.64 7.34
CA PRO A 372 -3.07 -10.26 6.97
C PRO A 372 -4.27 -9.63 6.25
N SER A 373 -4.61 -8.37 6.56
CA SER A 373 -5.78 -7.70 5.97
C SER A 373 -5.70 -7.59 4.45
N GLY A 374 -4.51 -7.40 3.89
CA GLY A 374 -4.23 -7.38 2.45
C GLY A 374 -4.08 -8.75 1.78
N GLN A 375 -4.18 -9.87 2.51
CA GLN A 375 -3.97 -11.20 1.92
C GLN A 375 -5.07 -11.56 0.92
N THR A 376 -4.66 -11.92 -0.30
CA THR A 376 -5.56 -12.47 -1.32
C THR A 376 -5.58 -13.99 -1.24
N SER A 377 -6.77 -14.61 -1.21
CA SER A 377 -6.87 -16.07 -1.23
C SER A 377 -6.31 -16.65 -2.53
N TYR A 378 -5.49 -17.70 -2.45
CA TYR A 378 -4.95 -18.39 -3.63
C TYR A 378 -6.02 -18.81 -4.66
N LYS A 379 -7.26 -19.03 -4.23
CA LYS A 379 -8.37 -19.42 -5.13
C LYS A 379 -8.77 -18.33 -6.13
N LYS A 380 -8.42 -17.07 -5.84
CA LYS A 380 -8.68 -15.90 -6.70
C LYS A 380 -7.45 -15.49 -7.52
N VAL A 381 -6.34 -16.20 -7.37
CA VAL A 381 -5.08 -15.92 -8.07
C VAL A 381 -4.99 -16.87 -9.26
N GLU A 382 -4.52 -16.34 -10.39
CA GLU A 382 -4.36 -17.05 -11.65
C GLU A 382 -2.87 -17.18 -12.01
N GLY A 383 -2.55 -18.15 -12.86
CA GLY A 383 -1.22 -18.32 -13.42
C GLY A 383 -0.15 -18.77 -12.41
N ASN A 384 1.10 -18.47 -12.75
CA ASN A 384 2.30 -18.96 -12.10
C ASN A 384 2.55 -18.36 -10.71
N SER A 385 1.83 -17.31 -10.35
CA SER A 385 1.86 -16.77 -8.98
C SER A 385 1.01 -17.58 -8.01
N GLN A 386 -0.06 -18.22 -8.47
CA GLN A 386 -0.97 -18.98 -7.60
C GLN A 386 -0.28 -20.07 -6.77
N PRO A 387 0.68 -20.87 -7.31
CA PRO A 387 1.42 -21.83 -6.50
C PRO A 387 2.12 -21.23 -5.28
N VAL A 388 2.62 -20.00 -5.36
CA VAL A 388 3.25 -19.29 -4.24
C VAL A 388 2.21 -18.98 -3.15
N TYR A 389 1.07 -18.41 -3.55
CA TYR A 389 -0.04 -18.15 -2.64
C TYR A 389 -0.53 -19.44 -1.97
N TYR A 390 -0.70 -20.51 -2.75
CA TYR A 390 -1.10 -21.80 -2.22
C TYR A 390 -0.09 -22.33 -1.19
N PHE A 391 1.20 -22.32 -1.53
CA PHE A 391 2.27 -22.83 -0.68
C PHE A 391 2.24 -22.13 0.69
N PHE A 392 2.29 -20.79 0.71
CA PHE A 392 2.33 -20.03 1.97
C PHE A 392 1.02 -20.07 2.77
N GLN A 393 -0.14 -20.20 2.11
CA GLN A 393 -1.44 -20.35 2.80
C GLN A 393 -1.76 -21.78 3.23
N LYS A 394 -0.88 -22.74 2.92
CA LYS A 394 -1.04 -24.16 3.28
C LYS A 394 0.04 -24.66 4.21
N LEU A 395 1.19 -23.97 4.29
CA LEU A 395 2.24 -24.28 5.24
C LEU A 395 1.67 -24.32 6.66
N ASP A 396 2.02 -25.38 7.39
CA ASP A 396 1.76 -25.42 8.82
C ASP A 396 2.69 -24.41 9.52
N LYS A 397 2.21 -23.83 10.63
CA LYS A 397 2.95 -22.81 11.42
C LYS A 397 4.42 -23.18 11.65
N GLU A 398 4.70 -24.40 12.09
CA GLU A 398 6.06 -24.85 12.39
C GLU A 398 6.96 -24.88 11.15
N ASP A 399 6.43 -25.30 10.00
CA ASP A 399 7.16 -25.34 8.73
C ASP A 399 7.48 -23.91 8.25
N LEU A 400 6.50 -23.00 8.34
CA LEU A 400 6.65 -21.61 7.95
C LEU A 400 7.67 -20.86 8.82
N ILE A 401 7.61 -21.02 10.15
CA ILE A 401 8.61 -20.46 11.07
C ILE A 401 10.01 -21.00 10.74
N CYS A 402 10.15 -22.32 10.50
CA CYS A 402 11.45 -22.90 10.18
C CYS A 402 12.04 -22.34 8.89
N MET A 403 11.22 -22.21 7.84
CA MET A 403 11.64 -21.62 6.56
C MET A 403 12.02 -20.14 6.73
N ALA A 404 11.25 -19.38 7.53
CA ALA A 404 11.55 -17.99 7.84
C ALA A 404 12.87 -17.83 8.61
N ILE A 405 13.13 -18.65 9.63
CA ILE A 405 14.40 -18.67 10.38
C ILE A 405 15.55 -19.01 9.45
N ARG A 406 15.40 -20.01 8.58
CA ARG A 406 16.44 -20.39 7.62
C ARG A 406 16.79 -19.23 6.69
N ALA A 407 15.78 -18.58 6.10
CA ALA A 407 15.97 -17.41 5.25
C ALA A 407 16.64 -16.26 6.03
N GLY A 408 16.16 -15.98 7.24
CA GLY A 408 16.69 -14.93 8.10
C GLY A 408 18.13 -15.18 8.55
N TRP A 409 18.49 -16.41 8.87
CA TRP A 409 19.85 -16.77 9.26
C TRP A 409 20.83 -16.55 8.10
N LYS A 410 20.50 -17.03 6.89
CA LYS A 410 21.31 -16.79 5.69
C LYS A 410 21.51 -15.29 5.43
N TYR A 411 20.43 -14.51 5.55
CA TYR A 411 20.49 -13.07 5.35
C TYR A 411 21.37 -12.36 6.41
N VAL A 412 21.14 -12.64 7.70
CA VAL A 412 21.83 -12.00 8.82
C VAL A 412 23.31 -12.39 8.86
N GLN A 413 23.66 -13.61 8.49
CA GLN A 413 25.06 -14.03 8.40
C GLN A 413 25.81 -13.22 7.33
N ALA A 414 25.17 -12.94 6.20
CA ALA A 414 25.73 -12.09 5.15
C ALA A 414 25.69 -10.59 5.51
N ASN A 415 24.75 -10.16 6.36
CA ASN A 415 24.49 -8.75 6.71
C ASN A 415 24.41 -8.54 8.25
N PRO A 416 25.50 -8.76 9.01
CA PRO A 416 25.47 -8.78 10.47
C PRO A 416 25.12 -7.43 11.12
N ASP A 417 25.32 -6.33 10.38
CA ASP A 417 25.05 -4.97 10.86
C ASP A 417 23.56 -4.58 10.75
N ASP A 418 22.75 -5.34 9.99
CA ASP A 418 21.31 -5.07 9.89
C ASP A 418 20.61 -5.41 11.21
N SER A 419 20.32 -4.38 12.01
CA SER A 419 19.65 -4.54 13.31
C SER A 419 18.20 -4.98 13.19
N GLU A 420 17.51 -4.60 12.12
CA GLU A 420 16.09 -4.90 11.91
C GLU A 420 15.90 -6.38 11.60
N SER A 421 16.66 -6.92 10.66
CA SER A 421 16.64 -8.35 10.33
C SER A 421 17.07 -9.22 11.50
N ARG A 422 18.03 -8.76 12.32
CA ARG A 422 18.37 -9.45 13.58
C ARG A 422 17.23 -9.45 14.59
N ARG A 423 16.45 -8.37 14.70
CA ARG A 423 15.25 -8.34 15.57
C ARG A 423 14.18 -9.31 15.06
N MET A 424 13.90 -9.31 13.75
CA MET A 424 12.96 -10.26 13.13
C MET A 424 13.37 -11.71 13.41
N LEU A 425 14.65 -12.04 13.21
CA LEU A 425 15.18 -13.39 13.43
C LEU A 425 15.09 -13.81 14.90
N LYS A 426 15.36 -12.89 15.85
CA LYS A 426 15.19 -13.14 17.28
C LYS A 426 13.72 -13.41 17.64
N GLY A 427 12.79 -12.62 17.09
CA GLY A 427 11.36 -12.83 17.28
C GLY A 427 10.91 -14.22 16.80
N LEU A 428 11.35 -14.64 15.61
CA LEU A 428 11.05 -15.98 15.10
C LEU A 428 11.63 -17.09 15.97
N ALA A 429 12.88 -16.94 16.41
CA ALA A 429 13.52 -17.93 17.26
C ALA A 429 12.81 -18.04 18.63
N TYR A 430 12.38 -16.92 19.20
CA TYR A 430 11.55 -16.90 20.41
C TYR A 430 10.23 -17.65 20.19
N GLU A 431 9.47 -17.30 19.15
CA GLU A 431 8.18 -17.95 18.82
C GLU A 431 8.34 -19.43 18.50
N PHE A 432 9.43 -19.81 17.84
CA PHE A 432 9.77 -21.20 17.55
C PHE A 432 9.97 -22.01 18.85
N LEU A 433 10.80 -21.51 19.77
CA LEU A 433 11.08 -22.18 21.04
C LEU A 433 9.84 -22.25 21.92
N TYR A 434 9.08 -21.15 21.99
CA TYR A 434 7.85 -21.08 22.78
C TYR A 434 6.77 -22.02 22.24
N SER A 435 6.61 -22.11 20.91
CA SER A 435 5.48 -22.81 20.31
C SER A 435 5.68 -24.31 20.06
N THR A 436 6.92 -24.82 20.13
CA THR A 436 7.25 -26.22 19.82
C THR A 436 7.51 -27.11 21.05
N ASP A 437 7.52 -26.55 22.28
CA ASP A 437 7.89 -27.28 23.53
C ASP A 437 9.25 -28.00 23.43
N LEU A 438 10.12 -27.58 22.50
CA LEU A 438 11.44 -28.16 22.27
C LEU A 438 12.49 -27.37 23.05
N SER A 439 13.23 -28.04 23.93
CA SER A 439 14.47 -27.48 24.45
C SER A 439 15.54 -27.48 23.35
N LEU A 440 16.47 -26.54 23.42
CA LEU A 440 17.53 -26.41 22.43
C LEU A 440 18.42 -27.66 22.36
N ASP A 441 18.65 -28.32 23.50
CA ASP A 441 19.33 -29.63 23.57
C ASP A 441 18.55 -30.76 22.88
N ALA A 442 17.20 -30.72 22.90
CA ALA A 442 16.37 -31.69 22.18
C ALA A 442 16.33 -31.39 20.68
N PHE A 443 16.50 -30.12 20.30
CA PHE A 443 16.55 -29.62 18.94
C PHE A 443 17.93 -29.83 18.28
N MET A 444 19.04 -29.67 19.00
CA MET A 444 20.40 -29.73 18.45
C MET A 444 21.14 -31.06 18.71
N ASN A 445 20.43 -32.09 19.18
CA ASN A 445 21.07 -33.35 19.58
C ASN A 445 21.80 -34.03 18.39
N GLU A 446 23.12 -34.22 18.53
CA GLU A 446 24.01 -34.84 17.54
C GLU A 446 23.54 -36.23 17.10
N GLU A 447 22.86 -37.02 17.95
CA GLU A 447 22.35 -38.34 17.56
C GLU A 447 21.23 -38.28 16.49
N ALA A 448 20.44 -37.21 16.44
CA ALA A 448 19.42 -37.01 15.41
C ALA A 448 20.05 -36.59 14.06
N ALA A 449 21.07 -35.72 14.11
CA ALA A 449 21.85 -35.30 12.95
C ALA A 449 22.66 -36.45 12.33
N VAL A 450 23.26 -37.31 13.17
CA VAL A 450 24.00 -38.50 12.73
C VAL A 450 23.07 -39.56 12.14
N ARG A 451 21.83 -39.72 12.66
CA ARG A 451 20.80 -40.55 12.02
C ARG A 451 20.43 -40.04 10.63
N LEU A 452 20.28 -38.74 10.44
CA LEU A 452 19.94 -38.15 9.14
C LEU A 452 21.01 -38.37 8.04
N LEU A 453 22.28 -38.47 8.45
CA LEU A 453 23.39 -38.81 7.55
C LEU A 453 23.53 -40.33 7.32
N SER A 454 22.87 -41.17 8.10
CA SER A 454 23.07 -42.63 8.08
C SER A 454 21.82 -43.47 7.81
N ASP A 455 20.60 -42.93 7.92
CA ASP A 455 19.35 -43.69 7.77
C ASP A 455 18.82 -43.70 6.33
N THR A 456 19.34 -44.65 5.55
CA THR A 456 18.59 -45.33 4.48
C THR A 456 18.00 -46.67 4.94
N SER A 457 17.96 -46.95 6.25
CA SER A 457 17.46 -48.23 6.75
C SER A 457 16.75 -48.12 8.10
N ALA A 458 15.43 -48.03 8.03
CA ALA A 458 14.51 -48.09 9.16
C ALA A 458 14.86 -49.21 10.16
N THR A 459 14.81 -48.88 11.45
CA THR A 459 14.75 -49.89 12.52
C THR A 459 13.67 -49.57 13.56
N ASP A 460 13.00 -50.66 13.97
CA ASP A 460 11.83 -50.71 14.84
C ASP A 460 12.14 -50.31 16.29
N ILE A 461 11.21 -49.57 16.91
CA ILE A 461 11.14 -49.37 18.37
C ILE A 461 9.80 -49.91 18.89
N ASP A 462 9.90 -50.77 19.91
CA ASP A 462 8.84 -51.53 20.55
C ASP A 462 8.13 -50.74 21.68
N ASP A 463 6.97 -51.26 22.07
CA ASP A 463 5.72 -50.61 22.50
C ASP A 463 5.54 -50.41 24.04
N ALA A 464 4.76 -49.37 24.42
CA ALA A 464 3.94 -49.34 25.64
C ALA A 464 2.84 -48.24 25.60
N GLY A 465 2.06 -48.15 24.52
CA GLY A 465 0.91 -47.22 24.42
C GLY A 465 -0.25 -47.78 23.62
N THR A 466 -1.45 -47.18 23.74
CA THR A 466 -2.57 -47.57 22.87
C THR A 466 -2.22 -47.26 21.40
N LYS A 467 -2.73 -48.07 20.43
CA LYS A 467 -2.47 -47.90 18.98
C LYS A 467 -2.57 -46.45 18.50
N VAL A 468 -3.56 -45.70 18.99
CA VAL A 468 -3.76 -44.28 18.64
C VAL A 468 -2.68 -43.38 19.24
N THR A 469 -2.30 -43.58 20.52
CA THR A 469 -1.18 -42.86 21.13
C THR A 469 0.16 -43.18 20.45
N ASN A 470 0.38 -44.42 20.00
CA ASN A 470 1.62 -44.79 19.32
C ASN A 470 1.70 -44.22 17.91
N ILE A 471 0.58 -44.17 17.18
CA ILE A 471 0.50 -43.50 15.88
C ILE A 471 0.73 -41.99 16.05
N LYS A 472 0.12 -41.35 17.06
CA LYS A 472 0.35 -39.94 17.37
C LYS A 472 1.80 -39.67 17.75
N LYS A 473 2.43 -40.53 18.56
CA LYS A 473 3.85 -40.42 18.93
C LYS A 473 4.78 -40.59 17.72
N LYS A 474 4.55 -41.59 16.86
CA LYS A 474 5.32 -41.79 15.63
C LYS A 474 5.18 -40.60 14.66
N LYS A 475 3.96 -40.08 14.50
CA LYS A 475 3.70 -38.91 13.66
C LYS A 475 4.39 -37.65 14.20
N ASN A 476 4.25 -37.38 15.49
CA ASN A 476 4.92 -36.24 16.14
C ASN A 476 6.46 -36.36 16.10
N GLN A 477 7.01 -37.57 16.17
CA GLN A 477 8.46 -37.78 16.08
C GLN A 477 8.96 -37.55 14.64
N GLN A 478 8.23 -38.03 13.63
CA GLN A 478 8.56 -37.83 12.22
C GLN A 478 8.41 -36.36 11.78
N GLU A 479 7.42 -35.65 12.31
CA GLU A 479 7.26 -34.19 12.11
C GLU A 479 8.43 -33.43 12.77
N LYS A 480 8.86 -33.81 13.97
CA LYS A 480 10.03 -33.22 14.65
C LYS A 480 11.34 -33.43 13.90
N GLU A 481 11.56 -34.63 13.35
CA GLU A 481 12.73 -34.94 12.52
C GLU A 481 12.76 -34.11 11.23
N ALA A 482 11.59 -33.78 10.64
CA ALA A 482 11.51 -32.96 9.43
C ALA A 482 11.92 -31.48 9.63
N TYR A 483 11.70 -30.90 10.82
CA TYR A 483 12.15 -29.53 11.12
C TYR A 483 13.67 -29.44 11.25
N LEU A 484 14.30 -30.44 11.87
CA LEU A 484 15.75 -30.54 12.01
C LEU A 484 16.45 -30.55 10.65
N ASN A 485 15.80 -31.18 9.67
CA ASN A 485 16.34 -31.29 8.33
C ASN A 485 16.55 -29.93 7.67
N LEU A 486 15.66 -28.95 7.90
CA LEU A 486 15.82 -27.59 7.34
C LEU A 486 17.06 -26.87 7.89
N PHE A 487 17.49 -27.20 9.11
CA PHE A 487 18.63 -26.59 9.77
C PHE A 487 19.90 -27.43 9.73
N ALA A 488 19.88 -28.60 9.08
CA ALA A 488 21.03 -29.48 8.97
C ALA A 488 22.28 -28.78 8.39
N GLU A 489 22.10 -27.78 7.52
CA GLU A 489 23.20 -26.98 6.96
C GLU A 489 23.84 -25.99 7.95
N PHE A 490 23.19 -25.69 9.08
CA PHE A 490 23.69 -24.77 10.11
C PHE A 490 24.04 -25.47 11.42
N ILE A 491 23.76 -26.77 11.56
CA ILE A 491 23.89 -27.46 12.85
C ILE A 491 25.32 -27.45 13.38
N ASP A 492 26.32 -27.40 12.49
CA ASP A 492 27.74 -27.33 12.83
C ASP A 492 28.26 -25.89 12.98
N ASP A 493 27.44 -24.87 12.74
CA ASP A 493 27.79 -23.46 12.94
C ASP A 493 27.67 -23.10 14.44
N PRO A 494 28.80 -22.84 15.15
CA PRO A 494 28.76 -22.50 16.57
C PRO A 494 28.01 -21.20 16.86
N SER A 495 27.96 -20.28 15.88
CA SER A 495 27.25 -19.02 16.01
C SER A 495 25.73 -19.20 15.92
N PHE A 496 25.26 -20.17 15.11
CA PHE A 496 23.85 -20.56 15.05
C PHE A 496 23.39 -21.15 16.38
N ARG A 497 24.16 -22.10 16.94
CA ARG A 497 23.90 -22.67 18.27
C ARG A 497 23.83 -21.58 19.34
N SER A 498 24.86 -20.75 19.43
CA SER A 498 24.94 -19.69 20.44
C SER A 498 23.82 -18.66 20.31
N PHE A 499 23.31 -18.39 19.11
CA PHE A 499 22.20 -17.48 18.89
C PHE A 499 20.91 -18.00 19.55
N PHE A 500 20.58 -19.27 19.35
CA PHE A 500 19.41 -19.89 19.96
C PHE A 500 19.57 -20.03 21.48
N ASP A 501 20.77 -20.31 22.00
CA ASP A 501 21.03 -20.42 23.44
C ASP A 501 20.64 -19.14 24.18
N GLN A 502 20.93 -17.99 23.57
CA GLN A 502 20.58 -16.68 24.13
C GLN A 502 19.06 -16.44 24.17
N GLN A 503 18.30 -17.01 23.22
CA GLN A 503 16.85 -16.86 23.20
C GLN A 503 16.19 -17.74 24.26
N GLU A 504 16.68 -18.96 24.47
CA GLU A 504 16.15 -19.87 25.50
C GLU A 504 16.28 -19.28 26.93
N ILE A 505 17.39 -18.58 27.22
CA ILE A 505 17.54 -17.84 28.48
C ILE A 505 16.48 -16.75 28.63
N SER A 506 16.16 -16.06 27.53
CA SER A 506 15.22 -14.94 27.52
C SER A 506 13.78 -15.42 27.79
N VAL A 507 13.34 -16.49 27.11
CA VAL A 507 12.04 -17.17 27.32
C VAL A 507 11.81 -17.52 28.79
N ASN A 508 12.86 -17.95 29.49
CA ASN A 508 12.78 -18.37 30.90
C ASN A 508 12.76 -17.20 31.91
N SER A 509 12.94 -15.96 31.46
CA SER A 509 13.15 -14.79 32.32
C SER A 509 12.02 -13.75 32.29
N ASP A 510 10.99 -13.94 31.48
CA ASP A 510 9.91 -12.95 31.33
C ASP A 510 9.01 -12.89 32.57
N THR A 511 9.14 -11.77 33.29
CA THR A 511 8.19 -11.31 34.30
C THR A 511 7.55 -10.01 33.81
N ASP A 512 6.22 -10.00 33.68
CA ASP A 512 5.42 -8.84 33.29
C ASP A 512 5.82 -7.58 34.08
N LYS A 513 6.32 -6.56 33.38
CA LYS A 513 6.44 -5.21 33.92
C LYS A 513 5.17 -4.44 33.58
N GLU A 514 4.55 -3.87 34.61
CA GLU A 514 3.50 -2.88 34.41
C GLU A 514 4.06 -1.65 33.67
N PRO A 515 3.24 -0.99 32.82
CA PRO A 515 3.68 0.18 32.07
C PRO A 515 3.98 1.34 33.03
N GLU A 516 5.25 1.76 33.06
CA GLU A 516 5.67 3.02 33.67
C GLU A 516 5.17 4.20 32.83
N SER A 517 5.06 5.39 33.43
CA SER A 517 4.73 6.63 32.71
C SER A 517 5.77 6.94 31.64
N LEU A 518 5.32 7.28 30.42
CA LEU A 518 6.16 7.53 29.23
C LEU A 518 7.24 8.60 29.41
N HIS A 519 6.99 9.59 30.29
CA HIS A 519 7.90 10.71 30.56
C HIS A 519 8.42 11.44 29.30
N ALA A 520 7.58 11.55 28.27
CA ALA A 520 7.96 12.13 26.99
C ALA A 520 8.27 13.64 27.12
N SER A 521 9.55 14.00 26.97
CA SER A 521 9.99 15.40 27.11
C SER A 521 9.87 16.20 25.81
N ARG A 522 9.92 15.52 24.66
CA ARG A 522 9.82 16.09 23.32
C ARG A 522 9.11 15.13 22.38
N VAL A 523 8.04 15.62 21.75
CA VAL A 523 7.11 14.82 20.96
C VAL A 523 6.91 15.44 19.58
N LEU A 524 6.98 14.59 18.56
CA LEU A 524 6.61 14.93 17.19
C LEU A 524 5.14 14.60 17.00
N LEU A 525 4.29 15.62 16.85
CA LEU A 525 2.89 15.42 16.48
C LEU A 525 2.77 15.47 14.96
N ILE A 526 2.34 14.36 14.37
CA ILE A 526 2.06 14.27 12.94
C ILE A 526 0.60 14.57 12.66
N GLU A 527 0.38 15.37 11.62
CA GLU A 527 -0.90 15.81 11.07
C GLU A 527 -2.16 15.29 11.79
N PRO A 528 -2.65 15.98 12.83
CA PRO A 528 -3.85 15.57 13.50
C PRO A 528 -5.06 15.68 12.56
N ILE A 529 -5.69 14.55 12.26
CA ILE A 529 -6.81 14.49 11.32
C ILE A 529 -8.06 15.09 11.96
N TYR A 530 -8.86 15.87 11.22
CA TYR A 530 -10.18 16.28 11.68
C TYR A 530 -11.24 15.97 10.63
N LEU A 531 -12.24 15.16 10.99
CA LEU A 531 -13.36 14.83 10.10
C LEU A 531 -14.71 15.26 10.70
N ARG A 532 -15.52 15.97 9.92
CA ARG A 532 -16.91 16.30 10.27
C ARG A 532 -17.88 15.54 9.37
N PHE A 533 -18.74 14.75 9.98
CA PHE A 533 -19.81 14.02 9.31
C PHE A 533 -21.18 14.59 9.67
N ASP A 534 -22.07 14.72 8.68
CA ASP A 534 -23.52 14.91 8.86
C ASP A 534 -24.25 13.81 8.09
N THR A 535 -24.53 12.70 8.74
CA THR A 535 -25.16 11.50 8.15
C THR A 535 -26.60 11.73 7.66
N ARG A 536 -27.13 12.94 7.90
CA ARG A 536 -28.47 13.38 7.48
C ARG A 536 -28.44 14.05 6.11
N SER A 537 -27.26 14.32 5.57
CA SER A 537 -27.03 14.99 4.29
C SER A 537 -26.68 13.98 3.20
N ASP A 538 -27.03 14.29 1.96
CA ASP A 538 -26.65 13.46 0.79
C ASP A 538 -25.11 13.40 0.57
N GLN A 539 -24.39 14.36 1.14
CA GLN A 539 -22.92 14.34 1.27
C GLN A 539 -22.56 14.35 2.76
N PRO A 540 -22.31 13.18 3.37
CA PRO A 540 -22.05 13.07 4.80
C PRO A 540 -20.79 13.81 5.25
N LEU A 541 -19.67 13.66 4.55
CA LEU A 541 -18.43 14.35 4.90
C LEU A 541 -18.53 15.85 4.56
N LYS A 542 -18.23 16.71 5.53
CA LYS A 542 -18.24 18.18 5.39
C LYS A 542 -16.82 18.70 5.19
N PHE A 543 -16.37 18.70 3.94
CA PHE A 543 -14.99 19.04 3.53
C PHE A 543 -14.48 20.38 4.09
N GLU A 544 -15.15 21.50 3.80
CA GLU A 544 -14.74 22.83 4.28
C GLU A 544 -14.70 22.90 5.81
N ALA A 545 -15.76 22.41 6.46
CA ALA A 545 -15.86 22.43 7.91
C ALA A 545 -14.82 21.53 8.59
N SER A 546 -14.37 20.46 7.93
CA SER A 546 -13.31 19.57 8.39
C SER A 546 -11.96 20.26 8.30
N ALA A 547 -11.64 20.88 7.15
CA ALA A 547 -10.41 21.63 6.95
C ALA A 547 -10.26 22.82 7.94
N GLU A 548 -11.34 23.57 8.17
CA GLU A 548 -11.36 24.65 9.17
C GLU A 548 -11.11 24.13 10.60
N ALA A 549 -11.68 22.98 10.96
CA ALA A 549 -11.51 22.40 12.28
C ALA A 549 -10.09 21.85 12.48
N GLN A 550 -9.50 21.22 11.45
CA GLN A 550 -8.12 20.74 11.47
C GLN A 550 -7.11 21.87 11.72
N ALA A 551 -7.26 23.01 11.05
CA ALA A 551 -6.38 24.18 11.24
C ALA A 551 -6.37 24.69 12.69
N ASN A 552 -7.46 24.50 13.44
CA ASN A 552 -7.52 24.87 14.85
C ASN A 552 -6.77 23.88 15.76
N LEU A 553 -6.69 22.60 15.40
CA LEU A 553 -6.07 21.56 16.23
C LEU A 553 -4.61 21.87 16.53
N GLU A 554 -3.82 22.31 15.54
CA GLU A 554 -2.41 22.66 15.74
C GLU A 554 -2.23 23.70 16.87
N THR A 555 -3.02 24.78 16.80
CA THR A 555 -2.96 25.87 17.78
C THR A 555 -3.34 25.37 19.17
N LEU A 556 -4.37 24.51 19.26
CA LEU A 556 -4.77 23.91 20.53
C LEU A 556 -3.69 22.97 21.07
N SER A 557 -3.11 22.09 20.24
CA SER A 557 -2.05 21.16 20.61
C SER A 557 -0.83 21.88 21.15
N LYS A 558 -0.36 22.92 20.46
CA LYS A 558 0.74 23.78 20.92
C LYS A 558 0.44 24.41 22.29
N SER A 559 -0.78 24.90 22.49
CA SER A 559 -1.21 25.48 23.77
C SER A 559 -1.26 24.45 24.91
N ILE A 560 -1.73 23.24 24.64
CA ILE A 560 -1.85 22.16 25.62
C ILE A 560 -0.47 21.63 26.01
N CYS A 561 0.39 21.32 25.03
CA CYS A 561 1.76 20.85 25.28
C CYS A 561 2.56 21.87 26.12
N SER A 562 2.44 23.16 25.80
CA SER A 562 3.06 24.23 26.58
C SER A 562 2.63 24.24 28.06
N LYS A 563 1.35 23.95 28.35
CA LYS A 563 0.85 23.85 29.73
C LYS A 563 1.31 22.60 30.46
N LEU A 564 1.47 21.50 29.73
CA LEU A 564 1.92 20.23 30.29
C LEU A 564 3.44 20.17 30.50
N GLY A 565 4.19 21.08 29.86
CA GLY A 565 5.64 21.13 29.91
C GLY A 565 6.31 20.26 28.84
N ILE A 566 5.57 19.88 27.79
CA ILE A 566 6.02 19.03 26.69
C ILE A 566 6.50 19.92 25.54
N LYS A 567 7.70 19.67 25.02
CA LYS A 567 8.17 20.34 23.79
C LYS A 567 7.52 19.67 22.59
N LEU A 568 6.74 20.43 21.83
CA LEU A 568 6.02 19.92 20.65
C LEU A 568 6.76 20.34 19.38
N GLU A 569 7.09 19.36 18.56
CA GLU A 569 7.40 19.52 17.15
C GLU A 569 6.18 19.12 16.33
N TYR A 570 5.95 19.79 15.21
CA TYR A 570 4.73 19.61 14.43
C TYR A 570 5.10 19.40 12.97
N LEU A 571 4.65 18.29 12.40
CA LEU A 571 4.85 17.94 11.00
C LEU A 571 3.50 17.79 10.32
N ASP A 572 3.26 18.60 9.29
CA ASP A 572 2.00 18.65 8.56
C ASP A 572 2.24 18.75 7.05
N LYS A 573 1.15 18.61 6.31
CA LYS A 573 1.13 18.74 4.86
C LYS A 573 1.15 20.19 4.33
N HIS A 574 1.15 21.19 5.22
CA HIS A 574 1.13 22.58 4.80
C HIS A 574 2.53 23.01 4.41
N VAL A 575 2.74 23.19 3.11
CA VAL A 575 4.00 23.64 2.55
C VAL A 575 3.92 25.05 2.00
N THR A 576 4.95 25.85 2.25
CA THR A 576 5.05 27.22 1.76
C THR A 576 6.01 27.33 0.60
N LYS A 577 5.85 28.40 -0.20
CA LYS A 577 6.71 28.63 -1.36
C LYS A 577 8.16 28.86 -0.90
N GLY A 578 9.07 27.98 -1.33
CA GLY A 578 10.49 28.03 -1.00
C GLY A 578 10.97 26.93 -0.05
N GLU A 579 10.05 26.12 0.48
CA GLU A 579 10.39 24.87 1.18
C GLU A 579 10.80 23.76 0.20
N THR A 580 11.62 22.83 0.67
CA THR A 580 12.03 21.63 -0.07
C THR A 580 11.00 20.51 0.09
N ALA A 581 11.05 19.51 -0.79
CA ALA A 581 10.18 18.34 -0.73
C ALA A 581 10.37 17.46 0.53
N ASP A 582 11.45 17.68 1.29
CA ASP A 582 11.85 16.85 2.43
C ASP A 582 10.75 16.73 3.49
N LYS A 583 10.11 17.84 3.84
CA LYS A 583 9.00 17.87 4.81
C LYS A 583 7.83 16.95 4.40
N LEU A 584 7.48 16.93 3.12
CA LEU A 584 6.41 16.06 2.60
C LEU A 584 6.85 14.60 2.59
N ASN A 585 8.10 14.33 2.23
CA ASN A 585 8.66 12.98 2.24
C ASN A 585 8.76 12.41 3.66
N GLU A 586 9.17 13.22 4.64
CA GLU A 586 9.21 12.85 6.07
C GLU A 586 7.80 12.51 6.58
N LEU A 587 6.80 13.35 6.29
CA LEU A 587 5.41 13.09 6.65
C LEU A 587 4.89 11.80 6.01
N ALA A 588 5.18 11.60 4.73
CA ALA A 588 4.80 10.41 3.98
C ALA A 588 5.35 9.12 4.60
N ARG A 589 6.63 9.12 5.01
CA ARG A 589 7.26 7.97 5.69
C ARG A 589 6.60 7.64 7.02
N LEU A 590 6.26 8.67 7.81
CA LEU A 590 5.57 8.45 9.08
C LEU A 590 4.16 7.91 8.83
N ASN A 591 3.44 8.44 7.84
CA ASN A 591 2.12 7.93 7.47
C ASN A 591 2.18 6.48 6.97
N ASP A 592 3.14 6.12 6.10
CA ASP A 592 3.34 4.74 5.63
C ASP A 592 3.57 3.80 6.82
N TRP A 593 4.39 4.21 7.81
CA TRP A 593 4.61 3.43 9.04
C TRP A 593 3.32 3.26 9.87
N PHE A 594 2.61 4.36 10.17
CA PHE A 594 1.38 4.28 10.99
C PHE A 594 0.27 3.49 10.30
N ASN A 595 0.14 3.56 8.98
CA ASN A 595 -0.87 2.81 8.24
C ASN A 595 -0.64 1.30 8.38
N GLU A 596 0.59 0.83 8.15
CA GLU A 596 0.94 -0.59 8.33
C GLU A 596 0.80 -1.03 9.80
N GLU A 597 1.24 -0.19 10.75
CA GLU A 597 1.16 -0.52 12.19
C GLU A 597 -0.29 -0.65 12.67
N LEU A 598 -1.21 0.18 12.16
CA LEU A 598 -2.63 0.09 12.48
C LEU A 598 -3.23 -1.26 12.05
N ASP A 599 -2.84 -1.80 10.89
CA ASP A 599 -3.28 -3.12 10.43
C ASP A 599 -2.73 -4.26 11.32
N HIS A 600 -1.48 -4.16 11.78
CA HIS A 600 -0.91 -5.13 12.72
C HIS A 600 -1.61 -5.09 14.09
N LEU A 601 -1.90 -3.89 14.60
CA LEU A 601 -2.61 -3.68 15.86
C LEU A 601 -4.05 -4.18 15.82
N ASP A 602 -4.79 -3.95 14.73
CA ASP A 602 -6.16 -4.47 14.58
C ASP A 602 -6.19 -6.00 14.55
N ALA A 603 -5.15 -6.62 13.98
CA ALA A 603 -5.00 -8.06 13.97
C ALA A 603 -4.48 -8.66 15.30
N ASP A 604 -3.91 -7.84 16.19
CA ASP A 604 -3.23 -8.25 17.43
C ASP A 604 -2.03 -9.19 17.15
N VAL A 605 -1.17 -8.80 16.20
CA VAL A 605 0.03 -9.55 15.80
C VAL A 605 1.29 -8.71 15.97
N PRO A 606 2.31 -9.16 16.74
CA PRO A 606 3.52 -8.40 16.99
C PRO A 606 4.53 -8.52 15.83
N VAL A 607 4.21 -7.91 14.70
CA VAL A 607 5.08 -7.84 13.52
C VAL A 607 5.92 -6.56 13.57
N ILE A 608 7.21 -6.66 13.29
CA ILE A 608 8.05 -5.49 13.07
C ILE A 608 7.67 -4.85 11.74
N ASN A 609 7.18 -3.62 11.77
CA ASN A 609 6.83 -2.81 10.61
C ASN A 609 7.92 -2.79 9.52
N SER A 610 7.53 -2.77 8.24
CA SER A 610 8.41 -2.77 7.08
C SER A 610 9.19 -1.47 6.90
N SER A 611 8.68 -0.38 7.47
CA SER A 611 9.25 0.97 7.42
C SER A 611 9.85 1.43 8.76
N ASP A 612 10.16 0.50 9.67
CA ASP A 612 10.71 0.79 11.02
C ASP A 612 12.01 1.61 10.97
N VAL A 613 12.92 1.30 10.05
CA VAL A 613 14.18 2.08 9.90
C VAL A 613 13.91 3.50 9.39
N PRO A 614 13.21 3.72 8.26
CA PRO A 614 12.79 5.05 7.83
C PRO A 614 12.06 5.85 8.91
N PHE A 615 11.13 5.24 9.63
CA PHE A 615 10.41 5.87 10.75
C PHE A 615 11.40 6.44 11.76
N ARG A 616 12.26 5.60 12.33
CA ARG A 616 13.21 6.02 13.38
C ARG A 616 14.18 7.11 12.91
N GLN A 617 14.60 7.08 11.64
CA GLN A 617 15.45 8.11 11.05
C GLN A 617 14.77 9.48 11.04
N VAL A 618 13.51 9.56 10.61
CA VAL A 618 12.73 10.81 10.60
C VAL A 618 12.59 11.35 12.03
N VAL A 619 12.17 10.52 12.98
CA VAL A 619 11.92 10.97 14.35
C VAL A 619 13.19 11.45 15.05
N THR A 620 14.30 10.73 14.82
CA THR A 620 15.63 11.09 15.34
C THR A 620 16.11 12.41 14.74
N ALA A 621 15.87 12.68 13.45
CA ALA A 621 16.22 13.94 12.81
C ALA A 621 15.51 15.15 13.47
N HIS A 622 14.28 14.96 13.95
CA HIS A 622 13.53 15.95 14.74
C HIS A 622 13.92 16.01 16.23
N ASN A 623 14.92 15.23 16.67
CA ASN A 623 15.33 15.12 18.08
C ASN A 623 14.16 14.81 19.03
N CYS A 624 13.13 14.11 18.57
CA CYS A 624 11.97 13.77 19.36
C CYS A 624 12.14 12.39 19.98
N SER A 625 11.65 12.21 21.21
CA SER A 625 11.66 10.90 21.89
C SER A 625 10.46 10.04 21.51
N HIS A 626 9.36 10.66 21.08
CA HIS A 626 8.12 9.97 20.75
C HIS A 626 7.47 10.65 19.54
N VAL A 627 6.70 9.87 18.79
CA VAL A 627 5.78 10.37 17.76
C VAL A 627 4.37 10.13 18.22
N MET A 628 3.52 11.12 17.98
CA MET A 628 2.09 11.03 18.22
C MET A 628 1.35 11.21 16.90
N TRP A 629 0.60 10.19 16.50
CA TRP A 629 -0.46 10.31 15.51
C TRP A 629 -1.77 10.56 16.24
N ALA A 630 -2.58 11.49 15.74
CA ALA A 630 -3.77 11.91 16.44
C ALA A 630 -4.89 12.29 15.47
N GLY A 631 -6.12 12.30 15.96
CA GLY A 631 -7.23 12.82 15.19
C GLY A 631 -8.50 13.00 16.00
N MET A 632 -9.46 13.65 15.37
CA MET A 632 -10.79 13.86 15.91
C MET A 632 -11.85 13.67 14.82
N ALA A 633 -12.95 13.04 15.19
CA ALA A 633 -14.13 12.91 14.33
C ALA A 633 -15.35 13.50 15.06
N SER A 634 -16.12 14.33 14.35
CA SER A 634 -17.39 14.85 14.85
C SER A 634 -18.51 14.36 13.95
N VAL A 635 -19.37 13.51 14.49
CA VAL A 635 -20.54 12.96 13.79
C VAL A 635 -21.79 13.68 14.24
N ARG A 636 -22.57 14.16 13.27
CA ARG A 636 -23.92 14.69 13.45
C ARG A 636 -24.90 13.73 12.79
N GLU A 637 -25.81 13.19 13.58
CA GLU A 637 -26.74 12.16 13.12
C GLU A 637 -28.17 12.39 13.62
N ARG A 638 -29.11 11.55 13.16
CA ARG A 638 -30.48 11.56 13.69
C ARG A 638 -30.48 10.77 15.00
N SER A 639 -30.91 11.41 16.08
CA SER A 639 -31.10 10.75 17.38
C SER A 639 -32.16 9.64 17.32
N LEU A 640 -33.22 9.85 16.53
CA LEU A 640 -34.31 8.91 16.32
C LEU A 640 -34.84 9.01 14.89
N ASN A 641 -35.07 7.88 14.23
CA ASN A 641 -35.73 7.85 12.92
C ASN A 641 -37.20 8.29 13.08
N ILE A 642 -37.69 9.17 12.20
CA ILE A 642 -39.08 9.66 12.22
C ILE A 642 -40.11 8.53 12.15
N PHE A 643 -39.82 7.43 11.44
CA PHE A 643 -40.68 6.24 11.42
C PHE A 643 -40.73 5.57 12.79
N SER A 644 -39.58 5.43 13.46
CA SER A 644 -39.49 4.91 14.83
C SER A 644 -40.19 5.83 15.83
N ALA A 645 -40.13 7.14 15.64
CA ALA A 645 -40.85 8.12 16.45
C ALA A 645 -42.38 8.01 16.28
N ILE A 646 -42.85 7.84 15.05
CA ILE A 646 -44.28 7.63 14.73
C ILE A 646 -44.76 6.29 15.31
N LEU A 647 -44.01 5.20 15.10
CA LEU A 647 -44.31 3.88 15.68
C LEU A 647 -44.33 3.92 17.20
N GLY A 648 -43.32 4.51 17.84
CA GLY A 648 -43.28 4.68 19.30
C GLY A 648 -44.45 5.51 19.81
N GLY A 649 -44.88 6.54 19.07
CA GLY A 649 -46.06 7.33 19.38
C GLY A 649 -47.39 6.62 19.12
N ILE A 650 -47.43 5.59 18.28
CA ILE A 650 -48.61 4.70 18.15
C ILE A 650 -48.76 3.85 19.42
N TYR A 651 -47.65 3.31 19.95
CA TYR A 651 -47.66 2.51 21.17
C TYR A 651 -47.80 3.36 22.44
N PHE A 652 -47.30 4.60 22.43
CA PHE A 652 -47.32 5.52 23.56
C PHE A 652 -47.71 6.95 23.13
N PRO A 653 -48.99 7.22 22.82
CA PRO A 653 -49.46 8.50 22.26
C PRO A 653 -49.07 9.77 23.04
N PRO A 654 -49.07 9.79 24.39
CA PRO A 654 -48.60 10.96 25.15
C PRO A 654 -47.13 11.31 24.92
N TYR A 655 -46.31 10.34 24.49
CA TYR A 655 -44.89 10.52 24.21
C TYR A 655 -44.61 10.94 22.76
N LEU A 656 -45.59 10.86 21.86
CA LEU A 656 -45.40 11.21 20.44
C LEU A 656 -44.84 12.62 20.22
N PRO A 657 -45.28 13.69 20.92
CA PRO A 657 -44.68 15.02 20.76
C PRO A 657 -43.20 15.05 21.13
N PHE A 658 -42.80 14.30 22.17
CA PHE A 658 -41.41 14.20 22.62
C PHE A 658 -40.57 13.40 21.63
N LEU A 659 -41.07 12.25 21.16
CA LEU A 659 -40.40 11.42 20.15
C LEU A 659 -40.25 12.15 18.81
N LEU A 660 -41.23 12.98 18.43
CA LEU A 660 -41.13 13.83 17.24
C LEU A 660 -40.06 14.90 17.42
N VAL A 661 -40.06 15.62 18.55
CA VAL A 661 -39.00 16.60 18.86
C VAL A 661 -37.63 15.95 18.85
N GLU A 662 -37.50 14.77 19.45
CA GLU A 662 -36.27 13.98 19.44
C GLU A 662 -35.86 13.65 17.99
N SER A 663 -36.76 13.16 17.15
CA SER A 663 -36.47 12.84 15.74
C SER A 663 -35.97 14.02 14.88
N PHE A 664 -36.31 15.26 15.26
CA PHE A 664 -35.80 16.48 14.62
C PHE A 664 -34.57 17.07 15.32
N THR A 665 -34.24 16.61 16.53
CA THR A 665 -33.08 17.05 17.30
C THR A 665 -31.87 16.21 16.90
N PRO A 666 -30.82 16.82 16.30
CA PRO A 666 -29.63 16.07 15.93
C PRO A 666 -28.87 15.60 17.18
N ALA A 667 -28.40 14.35 17.14
CA ALA A 667 -27.40 13.85 18.07
C ALA A 667 -26.00 14.24 17.55
N TYR A 668 -25.10 14.50 18.48
CA TYR A 668 -23.70 14.80 18.19
C TYR A 668 -22.81 13.88 18.99
N THR A 669 -21.82 13.31 18.32
CA THR A 669 -20.75 12.54 18.94
C THR A 669 -19.43 13.10 18.46
N THR A 670 -18.57 13.49 19.40
CA THR A 670 -17.19 13.91 19.11
C THR A 670 -16.25 12.86 19.68
N GLN A 671 -15.47 12.22 18.81
CA GLN A 671 -14.45 11.25 19.14
C GLN A 671 -13.07 11.88 18.95
N ALA A 672 -12.14 11.53 19.81
CA ALA A 672 -10.72 11.79 19.65
C ALA A 672 -9.97 10.48 19.79
N PHE A 673 -8.98 10.31 18.93
CA PHE A 673 -8.15 9.11 18.87
C PHE A 673 -6.70 9.49 18.66
N GLY A 674 -5.78 8.61 19.07
CA GLY A 674 -4.36 8.80 18.80
C GLY A 674 -3.52 7.62 19.27
N LEU A 675 -2.33 7.54 18.71
CA LEU A 675 -1.32 6.53 19.00
C LEU A 675 -0.01 7.24 19.31
N VAL A 676 0.73 6.70 20.28
CA VAL A 676 2.05 7.17 20.67
C VAL A 676 3.05 6.04 20.47
N ALA A 677 4.04 6.30 19.62
CA ALA A 677 5.15 5.40 19.34
C ALA A 677 6.45 5.94 19.93
N ASP A 678 7.27 5.06 20.51
CA ASP A 678 8.62 5.37 20.94
C ASP A 678 9.58 5.47 19.73
N ALA A 679 10.43 6.50 19.74
CA ALA A 679 11.30 6.82 18.62
C ALA A 679 12.47 5.84 18.43
N GLU A 680 12.89 5.12 19.46
CA GLU A 680 14.06 4.25 19.42
C GLU A 680 13.68 2.81 19.07
N THR A 681 12.60 2.33 19.68
CA THR A 681 12.12 0.95 19.59
C THR A 681 11.11 0.73 18.47
N GLY A 682 10.37 1.78 18.09
CA GLY A 682 9.23 1.69 17.17
C GLY A 682 7.99 1.03 17.80
N ILE A 683 7.95 0.88 19.13
CA ILE A 683 6.82 0.23 19.81
C ILE A 683 5.74 1.26 20.12
N ILE A 684 4.47 0.87 19.93
CA ILE A 684 3.32 1.64 20.37
C ILE A 684 3.16 1.48 21.89
N GLU A 685 3.45 2.54 22.64
CA GLU A 685 3.43 2.51 24.11
C GLU A 685 2.11 3.02 24.69
N ALA A 686 1.32 3.77 23.90
CA ALA A 686 -0.01 4.19 24.31
C ALA A 686 -0.96 4.41 23.14
N GLY A 687 -2.22 4.04 23.36
CA GLY A 687 -3.36 4.39 22.51
C GLY A 687 -4.39 5.23 23.26
N TYR A 688 -5.09 6.08 22.53
CA TYR A 688 -6.23 6.84 22.99
C TYR A 688 -7.38 6.64 22.04
N ASP A 689 -8.53 6.27 22.56
CA ASP A 689 -9.81 6.33 21.85
C ASP A 689 -10.89 6.72 22.85
N HIS A 690 -11.48 7.91 22.65
CA HIS A 690 -12.53 8.39 23.53
C HIS A 690 -13.57 9.21 22.77
N SER A 691 -14.84 8.90 23.02
CA SER A 691 -15.97 9.63 22.46
C SER A 691 -16.84 10.28 23.54
N ILE A 692 -17.39 11.44 23.20
CA ILE A 692 -18.33 12.19 24.04
C ILE A 692 -19.55 12.54 23.19
N SER A 693 -20.74 12.30 23.73
CA SER A 693 -22.03 12.64 23.10
C SER A 693 -22.35 14.14 23.18
N MET A 694 -21.45 14.97 22.65
CA MET A 694 -21.58 16.42 22.58
C MET A 694 -21.12 16.92 21.21
N LYS A 695 -21.64 18.10 20.84
CA LYS A 695 -21.13 18.84 19.68
C LYS A 695 -19.67 19.24 19.91
N ASP A 696 -18.91 19.27 18.83
CA ASP A 696 -17.50 19.61 18.75
C ASP A 696 -17.18 21.09 19.01
N THR A 697 -17.70 21.63 20.11
CA THR A 697 -17.36 22.99 20.54
C THR A 697 -15.86 23.08 20.87
N PRO A 698 -15.24 24.28 20.78
CA PRO A 698 -13.83 24.46 21.14
C PRO A 698 -13.47 23.96 22.55
N ALA A 699 -14.42 23.98 23.49
CA ALA A 699 -14.23 23.44 24.84
C ALA A 699 -14.14 21.90 24.84
N VAL A 700 -15.02 21.22 24.07
CA VAL A 700 -15.01 19.76 23.92
C VAL A 700 -13.73 19.32 23.21
N GLN A 701 -13.38 19.96 22.09
CA GLN A 701 -12.13 19.69 21.35
C GLN A 701 -10.91 19.82 22.27
N LYS A 702 -10.82 20.93 23.00
CA LYS A 702 -9.72 21.16 23.95
C LYS A 702 -9.69 20.15 25.09
N SER A 703 -10.83 19.72 25.60
CA SER A 703 -10.90 18.73 26.69
C SER A 703 -10.41 17.36 26.23
N LEU A 704 -10.88 16.91 25.07
CA LEU A 704 -10.48 15.64 24.47
C LEU A 704 -8.98 15.63 24.15
N LEU A 705 -8.51 16.66 23.46
CA LEU A 705 -7.11 16.82 23.10
C LEU A 705 -6.21 16.96 24.34
N TYR A 706 -6.68 17.62 25.40
CA TYR A 706 -5.95 17.69 26.67
C TYR A 706 -5.79 16.32 27.31
N ASN A 707 -6.86 15.53 27.38
CA ASN A 707 -6.80 14.18 27.96
C ASN A 707 -5.89 13.26 27.14
N MET A 708 -5.94 13.37 25.82
CA MET A 708 -5.08 12.61 24.93
C MET A 708 -3.59 12.96 25.11
N ILE A 709 -3.22 14.25 25.04
CA ILE A 709 -1.83 14.69 25.22
C ILE A 709 -1.32 14.44 26.64
N LYS A 710 -2.21 14.42 27.65
CA LYS A 710 -1.84 14.14 29.04
C LYS A 710 -1.21 12.75 29.20
N ILE A 711 -1.51 11.78 28.33
CA ILE A 711 -0.94 10.42 28.40
C ILE A 711 0.59 10.43 28.26
N LEU A 712 1.14 11.43 27.57
CA LEU A 712 2.58 11.63 27.39
C LEU A 712 3.33 12.01 28.68
N LYS A 713 2.63 12.27 29.78
CA LYS A 713 3.17 12.78 31.04
C LYS A 713 2.83 11.88 32.21
#